data_AF-A0A7I8LHC9-F1
#
_entry.id   AF-A0A7I8LHC9-F1
#
_cell.length_a   1.000
_cell.length_b   1.000
_cell.length_c   1.000
_cell.angle_alpha   90.00
_cell.angle_beta   90.00
_cell.angle_gamma   90.00
#
_symmetry.space_group_name_H-M   'P 1'
#
loop_
_entity.id
_entity.type
_entity.pdbx_description
1 polymer ?
#
loop_
_entity_poly.entity_id
_entity_poly.type
_entity_poly.pdbx_seq_one_letter_code
_entity_poly.pdbx_strand_id
1 'polypeptide(L)'
;MEPDVSMETGSMIRVAVLPVGGPVPPDQLRDYVSMLVRHQQVALSSISSFYMEHQKSPFTNQPWETGSLRFKFMVGGSPPSPWEDFQSNRKILAVVGICHCPSSPDLGLVSEQFTAACKGYASALVERCFAFCPSDSQLEDKFNKDRRIILFPPSDRKTQEFHMLTMVQDLAASLLMEFEKWVLSAESAGTILKTPLDSQASLSSEEFIKAKKKRLGRAQKTIGDYCLLAGSPLDANAHYTTAIELARLTGDVFWHAGALEGSVFALLVDRIDVRDPALEEEVKYRYFTVIQLYRRSFLPDNSRRISTVSFELEATLRLARFLCRHELAKEVVDLLMGAADGGKSLIDASDRLILYVEVARLFGTLGYHRKAAFFSRQVAQLYLQQDSAYAAISAMKVLSLTSKAYHIQSKRGDSNSGASPNEAKSTHAEGGKVHLQSIVSLFESQWSTLQMVVLREILMSSVRAGDPLAAWSAAARLLRFYYPLITPPGQSGLASSLANSAERLPQGTRCADPALPFVRLHSFPSHHPSQTDIVKRTPGKEDWWLGSAPSGPFIYTPFSKSPSTGGAAKHHNHHPPELTWVVGEPVHVLVELANPCGFDLTVDSIYLSAHSGNFDAFPVSLRLPPTSAKVVPLSGIPTGVGPVSIPGCVVHCFGVVTEHLFKDVDNLLQGAAQGLVISDPFRCCGLGKVKLAAPPAITAAPPLPLLVAHVVGGDGAAILYEGEVRDISLRLTNAGTVPVEQAHLSFSGKNQDAVVNAPYEALRSALPLLPGAEVSLQVTVKAWQLSPADRRSKQGASPLLVIYYAGPVAAAPGRRLAVPLQVSVSRGLRFVKARLLSMEIPARVSETLPAAAPPAGEEDGRRGGRLVKINPYRGSWGLRLLELELSNPTDEGFEVNVVVLPEGGAAAATDCSTTRIDRDYSARVLIPLEHFKLPVIDGSFLGKTERSAKAEVDACIDSLISKIKVRWRSGRSSRGELSIKEAAQAALQSSVMDVLLPDPLTFGFRLRRTGGAAIAASEMVPLEILVRNNTKELIKMDLTISCRDVAGNNCVDGDNATVLWAGVLSAIGLEVPPLEETAHGFSLYFMVPGEYTLLGAAVIEEATDMLRTRARTESPEEPIFCRGSPFHLHVTAAV
;
A
#
# COMPACT_ATOMS: atom_id res chain seq x y z
N MET A 1 58.84 8.04 -13.99
CA MET A 1 58.10 9.24 -14.46
C MET A 1 57.78 10.14 -13.28
N GLU A 2 57.66 11.45 -13.49
CA GLU A 2 57.20 12.39 -12.47
C GLU A 2 55.66 12.50 -12.44
N PRO A 3 55.03 12.55 -11.25
CA PRO A 3 53.62 12.88 -11.12
C PRO A 3 53.40 14.39 -11.28
N ASP A 4 52.20 14.76 -11.74
CA ASP A 4 51.75 16.14 -11.89
C ASP A 4 52.63 17.01 -12.82
N VAL A 5 53.08 16.44 -13.95
CA VAL A 5 53.91 17.17 -14.93
C VAL A 5 53.18 18.32 -15.62
N SER A 6 53.68 19.54 -15.47
CA SER A 6 53.16 20.76 -16.11
C SER A 6 54.30 21.59 -16.74
N MET A 7 53.96 22.64 -17.48
CA MET A 7 54.94 23.58 -18.04
C MET A 7 55.72 24.36 -16.97
N GLU A 8 55.23 24.38 -15.73
CA GLU A 8 55.89 25.07 -14.62
C GLU A 8 56.86 24.16 -13.87
N THR A 9 56.80 22.84 -14.08
CA THR A 9 57.59 21.88 -13.30
C THR A 9 59.09 22.12 -13.41
N GLY A 10 59.59 22.66 -14.53
CA GLY A 10 61.00 23.06 -14.68
C GLY A 10 61.47 24.15 -13.72
N SER A 11 60.54 24.98 -13.24
CA SER A 11 60.81 26.11 -12.32
C SER A 11 60.54 25.79 -10.84
N MET A 12 60.11 24.57 -10.51
CA MET A 12 59.78 24.19 -9.14
C MET A 12 60.99 23.61 -8.39
N ILE A 13 61.29 24.19 -7.24
CA ILE A 13 62.32 23.75 -6.29
C ILE A 13 61.72 22.69 -5.37
N ARG A 14 62.28 21.48 -5.33
CA ARG A 14 61.82 20.44 -4.40
C ARG A 14 62.41 20.63 -3.02
N VAL A 15 61.54 20.58 -2.02
CA VAL A 15 61.89 20.66 -0.60
C VAL A 15 61.39 19.41 0.10
N ALA A 16 62.28 18.61 0.67
CA ALA A 16 61.87 17.45 1.48
C ALA A 16 61.34 17.93 2.82
N VAL A 17 60.15 17.46 3.21
CA VAL A 17 59.53 17.78 4.50
C VAL A 17 59.48 16.52 5.34
N LEU A 18 60.27 16.48 6.42
CA LEU A 18 60.49 15.27 7.22
C LEU A 18 59.99 15.49 8.65
N PRO A 19 59.23 14.57 9.25
CA PRO A 19 59.00 14.60 10.69
C PRO A 19 60.30 14.23 11.42
N VAL A 20 60.70 15.03 12.40
CA VAL A 20 61.96 14.87 13.15
C VAL A 20 61.70 15.07 14.64
N GLY A 21 62.41 14.33 15.49
CA GLY A 21 62.22 14.41 16.93
C GLY A 21 60.94 13.71 17.39
N GLY A 22 61.03 12.40 17.57
CA GLY A 22 59.95 11.59 18.17
C GLY A 22 58.68 11.49 17.31
N PRO A 23 57.64 10.77 17.80
CA PRO A 23 56.38 10.62 17.08
C PRO A 23 55.59 11.94 17.10
N VAL A 24 55.40 12.54 15.93
CA VAL A 24 54.49 13.67 15.73
C VAL A 24 53.08 13.13 15.51
N PRO A 25 52.06 13.55 16.28
CA PRO A 25 50.67 13.14 16.04
C PRO A 25 50.23 13.46 14.60
N PRO A 26 49.54 12.55 13.90
CA PRO A 26 49.26 12.70 12.47
C PRO A 26 48.37 13.91 12.14
N ASP A 27 47.45 14.27 13.04
CA ASP A 27 46.60 15.46 12.87
C ASP A 27 47.42 16.75 13.00
N GLN A 28 48.33 16.82 13.96
CA GLN A 28 49.24 17.96 14.15
C GLN A 28 50.23 18.09 12.99
N LEU A 29 50.81 16.98 12.52
CA LEU A 29 51.68 16.99 11.35
C LEU A 29 50.95 17.53 10.11
N ARG A 30 49.70 17.11 9.91
CA ARG A 30 48.86 17.61 8.81
C ARG A 30 48.63 19.11 8.94
N ASP A 31 48.37 19.61 10.15
CA ASP A 31 48.19 21.04 10.39
C ASP A 31 49.46 21.84 10.08
N TYR A 32 50.63 21.42 10.59
CA TYR A 32 51.92 22.08 10.32
C TYR A 32 52.28 22.08 8.84
N VAL A 33 52.11 20.95 8.16
CA VAL A 33 52.33 20.83 6.72
C VAL A 33 51.32 21.70 5.95
N SER A 34 50.06 21.78 6.39
CA SER A 34 49.04 22.60 5.74
C SER A 34 49.38 24.08 5.77
N MET A 35 50.04 24.54 6.83
CA MET A 35 50.58 25.89 6.91
C MET A 35 51.70 26.03 5.86
N LEU A 36 52.72 25.17 5.88
CA LEU A 36 53.88 25.25 4.98
C LEU A 36 53.51 25.27 3.49
N VAL A 37 52.58 24.40 3.10
CA VAL A 37 52.11 24.22 1.73
C VAL A 37 51.39 25.46 1.18
N ARG A 38 50.94 26.41 2.02
CA ARG A 38 50.37 27.68 1.53
C ARG A 38 51.41 28.63 0.94
N HIS A 39 52.70 28.42 1.23
CA HIS A 39 53.79 29.26 0.73
C HIS A 39 54.59 28.56 -0.39
N GLN A 40 53.87 27.93 -1.33
CA GLN A 40 54.47 27.33 -2.53
C GLN A 40 55.04 28.36 -3.50
N GLN A 41 54.61 29.62 -3.44
CA GLN A 41 55.13 30.70 -4.28
C GLN A 41 55.60 31.84 -3.38
N VAL A 42 56.86 32.25 -3.54
CA VAL A 42 57.45 33.35 -2.79
C VAL A 42 57.93 34.41 -3.77
N ALA A 43 57.36 35.62 -3.68
CA ALA A 43 57.73 36.73 -4.54
C ALA A 43 59.16 37.20 -4.23
N LEU A 44 59.94 37.48 -5.28
CA LEU A 44 61.32 37.95 -5.14
C LEU A 44 61.40 39.30 -4.40
N SER A 45 60.41 40.17 -4.59
CA SER A 45 60.29 41.45 -3.88
C SER A 45 60.27 41.27 -2.35
N SER A 46 59.67 40.19 -1.86
CA SER A 46 59.60 39.86 -0.43
C SER A 46 60.89 39.25 0.14
N ILE A 47 61.76 38.73 -0.72
CA ILE A 47 63.02 38.07 -0.35
C ILE A 47 64.17 39.09 -0.29
N SER A 48 64.06 40.21 -0.99
CA SER A 48 65.08 41.26 -1.11
C SER A 48 65.70 41.69 0.23
N SER A 49 64.90 41.72 1.32
CA SER A 49 65.36 42.08 2.67
C SER A 49 66.25 41.04 3.35
N PHE A 50 66.13 39.76 2.96
CA PHE A 50 66.93 38.63 3.47
C PHE A 50 68.13 38.30 2.58
N TYR A 51 68.17 38.84 1.36
CA TYR A 51 69.21 38.59 0.38
C TYR A 51 70.45 39.46 0.64
N MET A 52 71.62 38.84 0.63
CA MET A 52 72.91 39.53 0.84
C MET A 52 73.83 39.26 -0.34
N GLU A 53 74.08 40.29 -1.16
CA GLU A 53 74.95 40.17 -2.33
C GLU A 53 76.42 40.15 -1.91
N HIS A 54 77.03 38.96 -1.86
CA HIS A 54 78.44 38.79 -1.50
C HIS A 54 79.40 39.00 -2.68
N GLN A 55 78.94 38.75 -3.90
CA GLN A 55 79.64 38.95 -5.18
C GLN A 55 78.62 39.38 -6.24
N LYS A 56 79.07 39.94 -7.37
CA LYS A 56 78.17 40.34 -8.46
C LYS A 56 77.35 39.14 -8.93
N SER A 57 76.02 39.23 -8.80
CA SER A 57 75.13 38.11 -9.14
C SER A 57 75.30 37.65 -10.60
N PRO A 58 75.32 36.33 -10.88
CA PRO A 58 75.28 35.79 -12.25
C PRO A 58 73.93 36.00 -12.95
N PHE A 59 72.87 36.36 -12.21
CA PHE A 59 71.53 36.57 -12.75
C PHE A 59 71.32 38.04 -13.17
N THR A 60 71.81 38.39 -14.36
CA THR A 60 71.83 39.78 -14.84
C THR A 60 70.43 40.34 -15.10
N ASN A 61 69.47 39.49 -15.47
CA ASN A 61 68.10 39.87 -15.81
C ASN A 61 67.08 39.36 -14.77
N GLN A 62 67.48 39.25 -13.50
CA GLN A 62 66.59 38.79 -12.42
C GLN A 62 65.40 39.75 -12.20
N PRO A 63 64.15 39.28 -12.37
CA PRO A 63 62.96 40.14 -12.25
C PRO A 63 62.51 40.32 -10.79
N TRP A 64 63.20 41.19 -10.03
CA TRP A 64 62.93 41.37 -8.59
C TRP A 64 61.50 41.78 -8.23
N GLU A 65 60.82 42.56 -9.07
CA GLU A 65 59.46 43.06 -8.79
C GLU A 65 58.36 42.06 -9.13
N THR A 66 58.52 41.32 -10.23
CA THR A 66 57.45 40.47 -10.80
C THR A 66 57.71 38.97 -10.66
N GLY A 67 58.96 38.57 -10.43
CA GLY A 67 59.35 37.17 -10.36
C GLY A 67 59.06 36.51 -9.01
N SER A 68 59.08 35.19 -9.01
CA SER A 68 58.86 34.39 -7.80
C SER A 68 59.62 33.07 -7.83
N LEU A 69 60.01 32.58 -6.66
CA LEU A 69 60.50 31.23 -6.45
C LEU A 69 59.31 30.31 -6.17
N ARG A 70 59.29 29.14 -6.82
CA ARG A 70 58.22 28.16 -6.68
C ARG A 70 58.74 26.91 -5.97
N PHE A 71 58.04 26.45 -4.96
CA PHE A 71 58.39 25.31 -4.12
C PHE A 71 57.42 24.15 -4.32
N LYS A 72 57.96 22.94 -4.40
CA LYS A 72 57.22 21.67 -4.33
C LYS A 72 57.64 20.93 -3.06
N PHE A 73 56.79 21.01 -2.03
CA PHE A 73 57.03 20.35 -0.76
C PHE A 73 56.72 18.85 -0.84
N MET A 74 57.73 18.02 -0.62
CA MET A 74 57.66 16.55 -0.66
C MET A 74 57.54 16.00 0.77
N VAL A 75 56.30 15.82 1.24
CA VAL A 75 56.00 15.32 2.60
C VAL A 75 56.44 13.86 2.74
N GLY A 76 57.25 13.57 3.74
CA GLY A 76 57.90 12.26 3.93
C GLY A 76 59.18 12.07 3.09
N GLY A 77 59.56 13.08 2.30
CA GLY A 77 60.74 13.04 1.43
C GLY A 77 60.55 12.18 0.17
N SER A 78 61.59 12.11 -0.66
CA SER A 78 61.65 11.21 -1.83
C SER A 78 63.07 10.68 -2.02
N PRO A 79 63.26 9.44 -2.52
CA PRO A 79 64.60 8.95 -2.85
C PRO A 79 65.25 9.84 -3.94
N PRO A 80 66.59 9.92 -3.97
CA PRO A 80 67.29 10.69 -5.00
C PRO A 80 66.99 10.13 -6.39
N SER A 81 66.69 11.02 -7.33
CA SER A 81 66.39 10.63 -8.71
C SER A 81 67.67 10.28 -9.45
N PRO A 82 67.74 9.17 -10.20
CA PRO A 82 68.90 8.87 -11.04
C PRO A 82 69.08 9.85 -12.20
N TRP A 83 68.10 10.74 -12.43
CA TRP A 83 68.09 11.75 -13.48
C TRP A 83 68.30 13.17 -12.96
N GLU A 84 68.69 13.33 -11.69
CA GLU A 84 68.80 14.65 -11.05
C GLU A 84 69.84 15.57 -11.72
N ASP A 85 70.91 15.02 -12.27
CA ASP A 85 71.91 15.78 -13.05
C ASP A 85 71.42 16.17 -14.45
N PHE A 86 70.47 15.41 -15.00
CA PHE A 86 69.85 15.76 -16.28
C PHE A 86 68.76 16.82 -16.13
N GLN A 87 67.98 16.76 -15.04
CA GLN A 87 66.86 17.65 -14.75
C GLN A 87 66.98 18.15 -13.31
N SER A 88 67.51 19.37 -13.15
CA SER A 88 67.86 19.93 -11.83
C SER A 88 66.64 20.13 -10.92
N ASN A 89 65.46 20.35 -11.50
CA ASN A 89 64.18 20.41 -10.77
C ASN A 89 63.77 19.06 -10.10
N ARG A 90 64.48 17.96 -10.38
CA ARG A 90 64.30 16.68 -9.67
C ARG A 90 65.17 16.57 -8.41
N LYS A 91 66.17 17.44 -8.24
CA LYS A 91 67.01 17.51 -7.03
C LYS A 91 66.16 17.98 -5.85
N ILE A 92 66.35 17.35 -4.69
CA ILE A 92 65.91 17.93 -3.42
C ILE A 92 66.97 18.95 -3.04
N LEU A 93 66.63 20.23 -3.19
CA LEU A 93 67.56 21.35 -3.00
C LEU A 93 67.47 21.93 -1.59
N ALA A 94 66.42 21.61 -0.84
CA ALA A 94 66.32 21.93 0.58
C ALA A 94 65.63 20.82 1.38
N VAL A 95 65.95 20.76 2.67
CA VAL A 95 65.31 19.86 3.65
C VAL A 95 64.73 20.69 4.79
N VAL A 96 63.44 20.48 5.06
CA VAL A 96 62.68 21.07 6.16
C VAL A 96 62.28 19.97 7.13
N GLY A 97 62.86 19.99 8.33
CA GLY A 97 62.41 19.15 9.45
C GLY A 97 61.19 19.77 10.14
N ILE A 98 60.21 18.96 10.52
CA ILE A 98 59.07 19.38 11.35
C ILE A 98 59.17 18.62 12.67
N CYS A 99 59.28 19.34 13.78
CA CYS A 99 59.36 18.79 15.12
C CYS A 99 58.18 19.28 15.98
N HIS A 100 57.61 18.39 16.78
CA HIS A 100 56.63 18.73 17.81
C HIS A 100 57.30 18.66 19.18
N CYS A 101 57.65 19.81 19.75
CA CYS A 101 58.46 19.90 20.96
C CYS A 101 57.85 19.18 22.18
N PRO A 102 56.51 19.10 22.37
CA PRO A 102 55.94 18.31 23.47
C PRO A 102 56.28 16.82 23.41
N SER A 103 56.52 16.27 22.21
CA SER A 103 56.99 14.89 22.01
C SER A 103 58.52 14.77 22.04
N SER A 104 59.24 15.89 22.05
CA SER A 104 60.70 15.98 21.93
C SER A 104 61.29 17.05 22.84
N PRO A 105 61.50 16.73 24.13
CA PRO A 105 62.01 17.69 25.11
C PRO A 105 63.49 18.07 24.86
N ASP A 106 64.30 17.17 24.29
CA ASP A 106 65.72 17.41 24.03
C ASP A 106 65.99 17.89 22.60
N LEU A 107 66.24 19.20 22.43
CA LEU A 107 66.53 19.80 21.11
C LEU A 107 67.91 19.40 20.55
N GLY A 108 68.86 18.99 21.39
CA GLY A 108 70.16 18.49 20.94
C GLY A 108 70.01 17.18 20.17
N LEU A 109 69.23 16.24 20.73
CA LEU A 109 68.88 14.99 20.05
C LEU A 109 68.09 15.23 18.76
N VAL A 110 67.18 16.22 18.74
CA VAL A 110 66.47 16.61 17.51
C VAL A 110 67.45 17.10 16.43
N SER A 111 68.46 17.89 16.80
CA SER A 111 69.50 18.36 15.87
C SER A 111 70.32 17.21 15.27
N GLU A 112 70.72 16.24 16.09
CA GLU A 112 71.45 15.06 15.64
C GLU A 112 70.61 14.19 14.70
N GLN A 113 69.34 13.95 15.06
CA GLN A 113 68.39 13.22 14.22
C GLN A 113 68.13 13.93 12.90
N PHE A 114 67.99 15.26 12.92
CA PHE A 114 67.80 16.06 11.72
C PHE A 114 69.03 15.96 10.81
N THR A 115 70.22 16.16 11.37
CA THR A 115 71.48 16.05 10.63
C THR A 115 71.65 14.64 10.03
N ALA A 116 71.26 13.59 10.78
CA ALA A 116 71.28 12.23 10.27
C ALA A 116 70.29 12.02 9.10
N ALA A 117 69.09 12.59 9.18
CA ALA A 117 68.10 12.54 8.11
C ALA A 117 68.57 13.29 6.85
N CYS A 118 69.21 14.46 7.00
CA CYS A 118 69.74 15.25 5.90
C CYS A 118 70.83 14.53 5.09
N LYS A 119 71.61 13.61 5.70
CA LYS A 119 72.61 12.81 4.98
C LYS A 119 72.04 11.97 3.83
N GLY A 120 70.74 11.65 3.86
CA GLY A 120 70.04 10.97 2.76
C GLY A 120 69.84 11.83 1.50
N TYR A 121 70.09 13.14 1.58
CA TYR A 121 69.80 14.13 0.54
C TYR A 121 71.06 14.91 0.14
N ALA A 122 71.99 14.25 -0.55
CA ALA A 122 73.29 14.83 -0.92
C ALA A 122 73.21 16.10 -1.80
N SER A 123 72.11 16.30 -2.53
CA SER A 123 71.85 17.47 -3.37
C SER A 123 71.27 18.67 -2.62
N ALA A 124 70.96 18.53 -1.32
CA ALA A 124 70.39 19.61 -0.53
C ALA A 124 71.42 20.72 -0.26
N LEU A 125 71.04 21.97 -0.56
CA LEU A 125 71.86 23.15 -0.37
C LEU A 125 71.51 23.88 0.94
N VAL A 126 70.26 23.78 1.39
CA VAL A 126 69.77 24.48 2.59
C VAL A 126 68.97 23.54 3.49
N GLU A 127 69.27 23.57 4.78
CA GLU A 127 68.63 22.75 5.82
C GLU A 127 68.02 23.66 6.89
N ARG A 128 66.76 23.40 7.25
CA ARG A 128 66.03 24.09 8.33
C ARG A 128 65.13 23.10 9.08
N CYS A 129 64.98 23.26 10.38
CA CYS A 129 64.09 22.46 11.22
C CYS A 129 63.13 23.39 11.96
N PHE A 130 61.83 23.25 11.72
CA PHE A 130 60.76 24.01 12.36
C PHE A 130 60.21 23.22 13.54
N ALA A 131 60.45 23.72 14.76
CA ALA A 131 60.07 23.08 16.00
C ALA A 131 58.89 23.82 16.65
N PHE A 132 57.73 23.17 16.69
CA PHE A 132 56.45 23.75 17.13
C PHE A 132 56.19 23.50 18.61
N CYS A 133 55.58 24.50 19.27
CA CYS A 133 55.15 24.47 20.67
C CYS A 133 56.29 24.20 21.68
N PRO A 134 57.42 24.94 21.62
CA PRO A 134 58.51 24.81 22.58
C PRO A 134 58.03 25.09 24.01
N SER A 135 58.61 24.37 24.97
CA SER A 135 58.46 24.64 26.41
C SER A 135 59.29 25.85 26.85
N ASP A 136 58.96 26.44 27.99
CA ASP A 136 59.69 27.59 28.54
C ASP A 136 61.18 27.29 28.73
N SER A 137 61.54 26.07 29.18
CA SER A 137 62.93 25.62 29.29
C SER A 137 63.66 25.58 27.94
N GLN A 138 62.96 25.18 26.87
CA GLN A 138 63.53 25.13 25.52
C GLN A 138 63.68 26.52 24.88
N LEU A 139 62.90 27.51 25.34
CA LEU A 139 63.04 28.91 24.92
C LEU A 139 64.21 29.60 25.62
N GLU A 140 64.51 29.21 26.87
CA GLU A 140 65.64 29.72 27.66
C GLU A 140 66.98 29.08 27.26
N ASP A 141 66.95 27.86 26.74
CA ASP A 141 68.11 27.15 26.24
C ASP A 141 68.80 27.95 25.12
N LYS A 142 70.01 28.44 25.42
CA LYS A 142 70.86 29.20 24.48
C LYS A 142 71.45 28.31 23.37
N PHE A 143 70.64 27.51 22.69
CA PHE A 143 71.01 26.73 21.49
C PHE A 143 71.28 27.60 20.24
N ASN A 144 71.55 28.90 20.45
CA ASN A 144 71.90 29.94 19.46
C ASN A 144 73.16 29.68 18.62
N LYS A 145 73.78 28.49 18.68
CA LYS A 145 74.93 28.15 17.83
C LYS A 145 74.53 27.43 16.54
N ASP A 146 73.40 26.73 16.50
CA ASP A 146 72.95 26.02 15.30
C ASP A 146 71.76 26.76 14.69
N ARG A 147 72.02 27.66 13.73
CA ARG A 147 71.00 28.41 12.95
C ARG A 147 70.01 27.53 12.17
N ARG A 148 70.09 26.21 12.33
CA ARG A 148 69.29 25.20 11.64
C ARG A 148 67.95 24.94 12.34
N ILE A 149 67.83 25.11 13.66
CA ILE A 149 66.56 24.91 14.39
C ILE A 149 65.88 26.25 14.63
N ILE A 150 64.61 26.34 14.23
CA ILE A 150 63.76 27.52 14.37
C ILE A 150 62.57 27.15 15.25
N LEU A 151 62.38 27.88 16.34
CA LEU A 151 61.31 27.64 17.30
C LEU A 151 60.05 28.41 16.92
N PHE A 152 58.89 27.74 16.99
CA PHE A 152 57.55 28.31 16.78
C PHE A 152 56.78 28.27 18.10
N PRO A 153 56.81 29.36 18.90
CA PRO A 153 56.07 29.46 20.16
C PRO A 153 54.57 29.14 19.99
N PRO A 154 53.92 28.60 21.04
CA PRO A 154 52.47 28.43 21.02
C PRO A 154 51.80 29.80 20.87
N SER A 155 51.06 30.00 19.79
CA SER A 155 50.40 31.26 19.43
C SER A 155 49.16 30.96 18.59
N ASP A 156 48.36 31.98 18.30
CA ASP A 156 47.24 31.85 17.37
C ASP A 156 47.74 31.48 15.96
N ARG A 157 46.91 30.76 15.21
CA ARG A 157 47.26 30.22 13.88
C ARG A 157 47.74 31.31 12.92
N LYS A 158 47.17 32.52 12.97
CA LYS A 158 47.56 33.62 12.07
C LYS A 158 48.99 34.08 12.33
N THR A 159 49.37 34.21 13.59
CA THR A 159 50.74 34.57 13.99
C THR A 159 51.73 33.47 13.60
N GLN A 160 51.38 32.20 13.79
CA GLN A 160 52.22 31.07 13.35
C GLN A 160 52.38 31.02 11.82
N GLU A 161 51.31 31.25 11.07
CA GLU A 161 51.34 31.34 9.61
C GLU A 161 52.22 32.52 9.14
N PHE A 162 52.12 33.69 9.78
CA PHE A 162 52.96 34.85 9.46
C PHE A 162 54.44 34.59 9.75
N HIS A 163 54.77 34.02 10.91
CA HIS A 163 56.15 33.67 11.23
C HIS A 163 56.71 32.65 10.24
N MET A 164 55.90 31.66 9.86
CA MET A 164 56.31 30.65 8.91
C MET A 164 56.53 31.23 7.50
N LEU A 165 55.73 32.21 7.07
CA LEU A 165 56.00 32.97 5.85
C LEU A 165 57.39 33.61 5.89
N THR A 166 57.75 34.28 6.99
CA THR A 166 59.08 34.88 7.18
C THR A 166 60.20 33.84 7.09
N MET A 167 60.00 32.67 7.70
CA MET A 167 61.01 31.59 7.67
C MET A 167 61.15 30.94 6.28
N VAL A 168 60.05 30.84 5.53
CA VAL A 168 60.10 30.38 4.13
C VAL A 168 60.76 31.42 3.23
N GLN A 169 60.61 32.72 3.51
CA GLN A 169 61.33 33.80 2.82
C GLN A 169 62.85 33.74 3.08
N ASP A 170 63.29 33.49 4.31
CA ASP A 170 64.71 33.26 4.65
C ASP A 170 65.28 32.02 3.92
N LEU A 171 64.52 30.92 3.91
CA LEU A 171 64.88 29.70 3.17
C LEU A 171 65.05 30.00 1.68
N ALA A 172 64.13 30.78 1.10
CA ALA A 172 64.15 31.18 -0.29
C ALA A 172 65.36 32.08 -0.63
N ALA A 173 65.71 33.03 0.24
CA ALA A 173 66.91 33.86 0.10
C ALA A 173 68.19 33.02 0.13
N SER A 174 68.28 32.09 1.09
CA SER A 174 69.41 31.17 1.26
C SER A 174 69.63 30.31 0.02
N LEU A 175 68.54 29.79 -0.57
CA LEU A 175 68.60 29.00 -1.79
C LEU A 175 69.06 29.82 -2.99
N LEU A 176 68.56 31.05 -3.14
CA LEU A 176 68.96 31.94 -4.22
C LEU A 176 70.47 32.21 -4.20
N MET A 177 71.04 32.52 -3.02
CA MET A 177 72.49 32.73 -2.87
C MET A 177 73.31 31.47 -3.16
N GLU A 178 72.85 30.28 -2.75
CA GLU A 178 73.56 29.03 -3.09
C GLU A 178 73.44 28.68 -4.58
N PHE A 179 72.36 29.06 -5.27
CA PHE A 179 72.26 28.93 -6.72
C PHE A 179 73.28 29.81 -7.44
N GLU A 180 73.46 31.06 -7.01
CA GLU A 180 74.46 31.97 -7.59
C GLU A 180 75.87 31.41 -7.46
N LYS A 181 76.22 30.94 -6.26
CA LYS A 181 77.50 30.31 -5.98
C LYS A 181 77.72 29.07 -6.84
N TRP A 182 76.69 28.25 -7.02
CA TRP A 182 76.77 27.08 -7.88
C TRP A 182 77.02 27.48 -9.35
N VAL A 183 76.27 28.44 -9.87
CA VAL A 183 76.40 28.93 -11.27
C VAL A 183 77.79 29.50 -11.54
N LEU A 184 78.34 30.31 -10.63
CA LEU A 184 79.70 30.86 -10.75
C LEU A 184 80.79 29.77 -10.76
N SER A 185 80.56 28.66 -10.06
CA SER A 185 81.51 27.53 -10.01
C SER A 185 81.39 26.58 -11.22
N ALA A 186 80.22 26.55 -11.89
CA ALA A 186 79.90 25.51 -12.86
C ALA A 186 80.79 25.53 -14.12
N GLU A 187 81.23 26.71 -14.58
CA GLU A 187 82.09 26.85 -15.76
C GLU A 187 83.56 26.51 -15.47
N SER A 188 84.02 26.74 -14.24
CA SER A 188 85.42 26.58 -13.83
C SER A 188 85.73 25.21 -13.21
N ALA A 189 84.76 24.59 -12.52
CA ALA A 189 85.00 23.47 -11.61
C ALA A 189 85.14 22.09 -12.25
N GLY A 190 85.03 21.93 -13.57
CA GLY A 190 85.20 20.60 -14.12
C GLY A 190 84.07 19.62 -13.72
N THR A 191 82.87 20.10 -13.38
CA THR A 191 81.69 19.30 -13.00
C THR A 191 81.34 18.22 -14.04
N ILE A 192 81.27 16.97 -13.57
CA ILE A 192 80.99 15.81 -14.41
C ILE A 192 79.50 15.46 -14.28
N LEU A 193 78.68 16.01 -15.17
CA LEU A 193 77.25 15.71 -15.26
C LEU A 193 77.05 14.40 -16.03
N LYS A 194 76.56 13.38 -15.34
CA LYS A 194 76.31 12.06 -15.91
C LYS A 194 74.83 11.73 -15.90
N THR A 195 74.44 10.92 -16.87
CA THR A 195 73.14 10.28 -16.91
C THR A 195 73.33 8.77 -16.86
N PRO A 196 72.30 8.00 -16.46
CA PRO A 196 72.32 6.55 -16.56
C PRO A 196 72.57 6.01 -17.98
N LEU A 197 72.44 6.86 -19.02
CA LEU A 197 72.74 6.53 -20.41
C LEU A 197 74.24 6.58 -20.76
N ASP A 198 75.06 7.21 -19.93
CA ASP A 198 76.50 7.38 -20.19
C ASP A 198 77.26 6.10 -19.76
N SER A 199 77.64 5.25 -20.72
CA SER A 199 78.49 4.06 -20.48
C SER A 199 79.97 4.43 -20.33
N GLN A 200 80.71 3.71 -19.48
CA GLN A 200 82.17 3.86 -19.34
C GLN A 200 82.89 3.34 -20.60
N ALA A 201 83.02 4.18 -21.61
CA ALA A 201 83.85 3.89 -22.77
C ALA A 201 85.20 4.63 -22.64
N SER A 202 86.30 3.93 -22.90
CA SER A 202 87.63 4.52 -23.07
C SER A 202 87.64 5.38 -24.32
N LEU A 203 87.86 6.68 -24.19
CA LEU A 203 87.72 7.66 -25.27
C LEU A 203 89.02 7.77 -26.11
N SER A 204 88.87 7.77 -27.44
CA SER A 204 89.90 8.22 -28.39
C SER A 204 90.06 9.75 -28.38
N SER A 205 91.09 10.29 -29.04
CA SER A 205 91.41 11.74 -29.04
C SER A 205 90.36 12.63 -29.71
N GLU A 206 89.69 12.16 -30.78
CA GLU A 206 88.56 12.90 -31.39
C GLU A 206 87.31 12.85 -30.50
N GLU A 207 87.09 11.73 -29.83
CA GLU A 207 85.99 11.57 -28.87
C GLU A 207 86.22 12.45 -27.63
N PHE A 208 87.47 12.72 -27.25
CA PHE A 208 87.81 13.63 -26.16
C PHE A 208 87.39 15.08 -26.44
N ILE A 209 87.62 15.60 -27.65
CA ILE A 209 87.19 16.95 -28.03
C ILE A 209 85.66 17.04 -28.05
N LYS A 210 84.99 16.03 -28.63
CA LYS A 210 83.52 15.94 -28.61
C LYS A 210 83.00 15.83 -27.18
N ALA A 211 83.65 15.06 -26.31
CA ALA A 211 83.28 14.93 -24.90
C ALA A 211 83.44 16.26 -24.13
N LYS A 212 84.50 17.03 -24.39
CA LYS A 212 84.68 18.37 -23.79
C LYS A 212 83.57 19.33 -24.22
N LYS A 213 83.21 19.36 -25.51
CA LYS A 213 82.10 20.18 -26.01
C LYS A 213 80.74 19.71 -25.50
N LYS A 214 80.50 18.40 -25.39
CA LYS A 214 79.29 17.84 -24.75
C LYS A 214 79.19 18.33 -23.31
N ARG A 215 80.28 18.23 -22.56
CA ARG A 215 80.34 18.65 -21.16
C ARG A 215 80.03 20.13 -20.98
N LEU A 216 80.55 20.99 -21.86
CA LEU A 216 80.20 22.41 -21.88
C LEU A 216 78.70 22.62 -22.18
N GLY A 217 78.13 21.94 -23.18
CA GLY A 217 76.70 22.03 -23.49
C GLY A 217 75.81 21.56 -22.33
N ARG A 218 76.18 20.47 -21.66
CA ARG A 218 75.49 19.96 -20.46
C ARG A 218 75.58 20.96 -19.29
N ALA A 219 76.75 21.57 -19.09
CA ALA A 219 76.94 22.61 -18.07
C ALA A 219 76.06 23.83 -18.36
N GLN A 220 76.06 24.35 -19.60
CA GLN A 220 75.20 25.46 -20.02
C GLN A 220 73.71 25.15 -19.82
N LYS A 221 73.27 23.94 -20.18
CA LYS A 221 71.88 23.50 -19.91
C LYS A 221 71.56 23.55 -18.41
N THR A 222 72.47 23.07 -17.58
CA THR A 222 72.26 22.99 -16.12
C THR A 222 72.30 24.37 -15.48
N ILE A 223 73.18 25.27 -15.94
CA ILE A 223 73.17 26.69 -15.56
C ILE A 223 71.81 27.30 -15.90
N GLY A 224 71.29 27.03 -17.10
CA GLY A 224 69.94 27.42 -17.50
C GLY A 224 68.85 26.92 -16.55
N ASP A 225 68.93 25.66 -16.08
CA ASP A 225 68.00 25.14 -15.08
C ASP A 225 68.08 25.90 -13.75
N TYR A 226 69.27 26.21 -13.25
CA TYR A 226 69.42 26.98 -12.01
C TYR A 226 68.93 28.42 -12.16
N CYS A 227 69.15 29.07 -13.32
CA CYS A 227 68.56 30.37 -13.61
C CYS A 227 67.02 30.30 -13.61
N LEU A 228 66.45 29.22 -14.16
CA LEU A 228 65.01 29.00 -14.16
C LEU A 228 64.45 28.76 -12.75
N LEU A 229 65.14 27.96 -11.93
CA LEU A 229 64.80 27.72 -10.52
C LEU A 229 64.94 28.98 -9.68
N ALA A 230 65.90 29.85 -9.99
CA ALA A 230 66.10 31.16 -9.38
C ALA A 230 65.02 32.17 -9.80
N GLY A 231 64.15 31.84 -10.76
CA GLY A 231 63.12 32.76 -11.27
C GLY A 231 63.66 33.83 -12.23
N SER A 232 64.79 33.58 -12.91
CA SER A 232 65.30 34.43 -14.02
C SER A 232 65.13 33.73 -15.38
N PRO A 233 63.95 33.85 -16.02
CA PRO A 233 63.66 33.18 -17.29
C PRO A 233 64.48 33.72 -18.47
N LEU A 234 64.81 35.01 -18.49
CA LEU A 234 65.60 35.62 -19.58
C LEU A 234 67.03 35.09 -19.61
N ASP A 235 67.70 35.03 -18.45
CA ASP A 235 69.03 34.46 -18.33
C ASP A 235 69.01 32.96 -18.65
N ALA A 236 67.99 32.24 -18.15
CA ALA A 236 67.81 30.83 -18.45
C ALA A 236 67.71 30.56 -19.96
N ASN A 237 66.91 31.35 -20.68
CA ASN A 237 66.72 31.19 -22.13
C ASN A 237 68.02 31.43 -22.92
N ALA A 238 68.86 32.38 -22.50
CA ALA A 238 70.17 32.62 -23.13
C ALA A 238 71.07 31.38 -22.99
N HIS A 239 71.16 30.82 -21.78
CA HIS A 239 71.93 29.59 -21.53
C HIS A 239 71.35 28.37 -22.27
N TYR A 240 70.03 28.19 -22.30
CA TYR A 240 69.41 27.12 -23.08
C TYR A 240 69.68 27.23 -24.57
N THR A 241 69.67 28.44 -25.14
CA THR A 241 69.99 28.65 -26.57
C THR A 241 71.41 28.19 -26.90
N THR A 242 72.40 28.56 -26.07
CA THR A 242 73.77 28.08 -26.25
C THR A 242 73.89 26.56 -26.06
N ALA A 243 73.17 25.99 -25.10
CA ALA A 243 73.14 24.55 -24.86
C ALA A 243 72.53 23.77 -26.03
N ILE A 244 71.45 24.27 -26.64
CA ILE A 244 70.80 23.69 -27.83
C ILE A 244 71.79 23.62 -28.99
N GLU A 245 72.52 24.72 -29.26
CA GLU A 245 73.51 24.76 -30.33
C GLU A 245 74.66 23.78 -30.09
N LEU A 246 75.22 23.78 -28.88
CA LEU A 246 76.31 22.87 -28.50
C LEU A 246 75.89 21.40 -28.53
N ALA A 247 74.69 21.07 -28.04
CA ALA A 247 74.16 19.70 -28.05
C ALA A 247 73.88 19.22 -29.49
N ARG A 248 73.35 20.09 -30.35
CA ARG A 248 73.15 19.81 -31.78
C ARG A 248 74.48 19.55 -32.50
N LEU A 249 75.50 20.37 -32.26
CA LEU A 249 76.83 20.22 -32.86
C LEU A 249 77.57 18.94 -32.40
N THR A 250 77.31 18.49 -31.17
CA THR A 250 77.98 17.32 -30.58
C THR A 250 77.21 16.01 -30.75
N GLY A 251 76.00 16.07 -31.32
CA GLY A 251 75.12 14.92 -31.46
C GLY A 251 74.59 14.37 -30.14
N ASP A 252 74.56 15.18 -29.07
CA ASP A 252 74.00 14.77 -27.78
C ASP A 252 72.47 14.95 -27.78
N VAL A 253 71.78 14.03 -28.48
CA VAL A 253 70.34 14.14 -28.80
C VAL A 253 69.46 14.24 -27.56
N PHE A 254 69.80 13.52 -26.49
CA PHE A 254 69.01 13.52 -25.26
C PHE A 254 69.12 14.86 -24.51
N TRP A 255 70.33 15.42 -24.41
CA TRP A 255 70.55 16.74 -23.82
C TRP A 255 70.06 17.89 -24.69
N HIS A 256 70.06 17.72 -26.02
CA HIS A 256 69.40 18.63 -26.94
C HIS A 256 67.88 18.72 -26.68
N ALA A 257 67.22 17.57 -26.46
CA ALA A 257 65.80 17.54 -26.09
C ALA A 257 65.54 18.26 -24.77
N GLY A 258 66.34 17.98 -23.74
CA GLY A 258 66.21 18.63 -22.42
C GLY A 258 66.49 20.13 -22.42
N ALA A 259 67.44 20.61 -23.23
CA ALA A 259 67.71 22.05 -23.37
C ALA A 259 66.58 22.76 -24.12
N LEU A 260 66.03 22.13 -25.17
CA LEU A 260 64.87 22.67 -25.89
C LEU A 260 63.62 22.71 -24.99
N GLU A 261 63.38 21.65 -24.20
CA GLU A 261 62.30 21.62 -23.20
C GLU A 261 62.47 22.76 -22.17
N GLY A 262 63.68 22.94 -21.62
CA GLY A 262 64.00 24.04 -20.72
C GLY A 262 63.76 25.43 -21.32
N SER A 263 64.09 25.63 -22.61
CA SER A 263 63.82 26.89 -23.31
C SER A 263 62.32 27.21 -23.39
N VAL A 264 61.47 26.19 -23.52
CA VAL A 264 60.01 26.38 -23.53
C VAL A 264 59.51 26.77 -22.14
N PHE A 265 60.05 26.16 -21.08
CA PHE A 265 59.73 26.57 -19.71
C PHE A 265 60.09 28.04 -19.47
N ALA A 266 61.32 28.45 -19.84
CA ALA A 266 61.75 29.84 -19.72
C ALA A 266 60.84 30.81 -20.49
N LEU A 267 60.36 30.41 -21.68
CA LEU A 267 59.41 31.22 -22.47
C LEU A 267 58.03 31.38 -21.80
N LEU A 268 57.57 30.36 -21.04
CA LEU A 268 56.23 30.29 -20.49
C LEU A 268 56.10 30.73 -19.02
N VAL A 269 57.17 30.72 -18.22
CA VAL A 269 57.10 30.93 -16.75
C VAL A 269 56.32 32.19 -16.34
N ASP A 270 56.44 33.29 -17.10
CA ASP A 270 55.76 34.57 -16.85
C ASP A 270 54.54 34.82 -17.75
N ARG A 271 54.25 33.90 -18.69
CA ARG A 271 53.26 34.08 -19.75
C ARG A 271 52.22 32.96 -19.80
N ILE A 272 52.17 32.09 -18.80
CA ILE A 272 51.33 30.88 -18.85
C ILE A 272 49.83 31.18 -18.96
N ASP A 273 49.38 32.30 -18.37
CA ASP A 273 48.00 32.76 -18.43
C ASP A 273 47.70 33.66 -19.64
N VAL A 274 48.74 34.06 -20.39
CA VAL A 274 48.62 34.95 -21.54
C VAL A 274 48.17 34.14 -22.76
N ARG A 275 46.99 34.47 -23.29
CA ARG A 275 46.43 33.82 -24.47
C ARG A 275 46.94 34.49 -25.74
N ASP A 276 48.00 33.95 -26.30
CA ASP A 276 48.53 34.36 -27.59
C ASP A 276 48.60 33.14 -28.54
N PRO A 277 47.81 33.12 -29.63
CA PRO A 277 47.82 32.00 -30.56
C PRO A 277 49.18 31.78 -31.24
N ALA A 278 49.99 32.83 -31.41
CA ALA A 278 51.34 32.68 -31.97
C ALA A 278 52.28 31.97 -31.00
N LEU A 279 52.16 32.29 -29.71
CA LEU A 279 52.89 31.61 -28.64
C LEU A 279 52.47 30.13 -28.54
N GLU A 280 51.18 29.84 -28.64
CA GLU A 280 50.66 28.47 -28.61
C GLU A 280 51.23 27.61 -29.74
N GLU A 281 51.27 28.13 -30.98
CA GLU A 281 51.84 27.42 -32.12
C GLU A 281 53.37 27.23 -31.99
N GLU A 282 54.10 28.22 -31.47
CA GLU A 282 55.53 28.09 -31.18
C GLU A 282 55.81 27.00 -30.12
N VAL A 283 55.00 26.96 -29.05
CA VAL A 283 55.11 25.94 -27.99
C VAL A 283 54.83 24.55 -28.57
N LYS A 284 53.77 24.40 -29.39
CA LYS A 284 53.46 23.14 -30.07
C LYS A 284 54.64 22.68 -30.94
N TYR A 285 55.16 23.56 -31.79
CA TYR A 285 56.27 23.25 -32.69
C TYR A 285 57.52 22.76 -31.93
N ARG A 286 57.91 23.48 -30.87
CA ARG A 286 59.05 23.10 -30.02
C ARG A 286 58.80 21.77 -29.32
N TYR A 287 57.62 21.55 -28.73
CA TYR A 287 57.33 20.30 -28.02
C TYR A 287 57.21 19.09 -28.94
N PHE A 288 56.65 19.22 -30.15
CA PHE A 288 56.69 18.14 -31.14
C PHE A 288 58.13 17.76 -31.49
N THR A 289 59.03 18.75 -31.59
CA THR A 289 60.45 18.52 -31.78
C THR A 289 61.08 17.83 -30.57
N VAL A 290 60.77 18.26 -29.34
CA VAL A 290 61.22 17.61 -28.09
C VAL A 290 60.80 16.13 -28.04
N ILE A 291 59.53 15.83 -28.31
CA ILE A 291 58.98 14.47 -28.32
C ILE A 291 59.72 13.61 -29.36
N GLN A 292 59.95 14.13 -30.57
CA GLN A 292 60.71 13.43 -31.61
C GLN A 292 62.18 13.19 -31.20
N LEU A 293 62.83 14.15 -30.55
CA LEU A 293 64.20 14.01 -30.09
C LEU A 293 64.32 12.97 -28.97
N TYR A 294 63.40 12.97 -27.99
CA TYR A 294 63.35 11.92 -26.96
C TYR A 294 63.12 10.55 -27.60
N ARG A 295 62.19 10.44 -28.56
CA ARG A 295 61.96 9.19 -29.30
C ARG A 295 63.21 8.72 -30.06
N ARG A 296 63.93 9.64 -30.73
CA ARG A 296 65.16 9.32 -31.48
C ARG A 296 66.34 8.97 -30.57
N SER A 297 66.33 9.43 -29.32
CA SER A 297 67.36 9.07 -28.34
C SER A 297 67.31 7.58 -27.95
N PHE A 298 66.20 6.90 -28.25
CA PHE A 298 66.04 5.47 -28.09
C PHE A 298 66.67 4.70 -29.26
N LEU A 299 67.79 4.01 -29.03
CA LEU A 299 68.45 3.14 -30.00
C LEU A 299 68.17 1.66 -29.65
N PRO A 300 67.54 0.87 -30.54
CA PRO A 300 67.20 -0.54 -30.27
C PRO A 300 68.41 -1.49 -30.21
N ASP A 301 69.57 -1.10 -30.76
CA ASP A 301 70.74 -1.97 -30.93
C ASP A 301 71.76 -1.95 -29.77
N ASN A 302 71.51 -1.20 -28.70
CA ASN A 302 72.43 -1.16 -27.57
C ASN A 302 71.86 -1.94 -26.39
N SER A 303 72.73 -2.75 -25.79
CA SER A 303 72.64 -3.50 -24.52
C SER A 303 72.39 -2.64 -23.27
N ARG A 304 71.59 -1.57 -23.39
CA ARG A 304 71.27 -0.60 -22.33
C ARG A 304 69.86 -0.88 -21.82
N ARG A 305 69.75 -1.30 -20.56
CA ARG A 305 68.49 -1.64 -19.86
C ARG A 305 67.59 -0.43 -19.53
N ILE A 306 67.89 0.77 -20.03
CA ILE A 306 67.29 2.03 -19.56
C ILE A 306 66.56 2.71 -20.72
N SER A 307 65.23 2.68 -20.66
CA SER A 307 64.34 3.27 -21.67
C SER A 307 64.17 4.77 -21.45
N THR A 308 64.23 5.56 -22.53
CA THR A 308 63.94 7.01 -22.53
C THR A 308 62.47 7.33 -22.81
N VAL A 309 61.63 6.31 -23.01
CA VAL A 309 60.19 6.45 -23.30
C VAL A 309 59.45 7.22 -22.22
N SER A 310 59.88 7.12 -20.95
CA SER A 310 59.30 7.90 -19.85
C SER A 310 59.37 9.41 -20.10
N PHE A 311 60.46 9.93 -20.65
CA PHE A 311 60.62 11.36 -20.97
C PHE A 311 59.79 11.78 -22.18
N GLU A 312 59.69 10.93 -23.20
CA GLU A 312 58.79 11.16 -24.35
C GLU A 312 57.34 11.30 -23.89
N LEU A 313 56.90 10.40 -23.01
CA LEU A 313 55.54 10.39 -22.46
C LEU A 313 55.29 11.57 -21.53
N GLU A 314 56.25 11.92 -20.66
CA GLU A 314 56.14 13.12 -19.83
C GLU A 314 56.03 14.40 -20.67
N ALA A 315 56.84 14.54 -21.73
CA ALA A 315 56.76 15.69 -22.64
C ALA A 315 55.40 15.75 -23.36
N THR A 316 54.89 14.59 -23.78
CA THR A 316 53.54 14.46 -24.37
C THR A 316 52.45 14.90 -23.40
N LEU A 317 52.53 14.50 -22.12
CA LEU A 317 51.59 14.90 -21.08
C LEU A 317 51.67 16.39 -20.75
N ARG A 318 52.88 16.99 -20.71
CA ARG A 318 53.05 18.44 -20.51
C ARG A 318 52.37 19.22 -21.62
N LEU A 319 52.59 18.84 -22.89
CA LEU A 319 51.93 19.46 -24.04
C LEU A 319 50.41 19.28 -23.97
N ALA A 320 49.94 18.06 -23.71
CA ALA A 320 48.50 17.78 -23.60
C ALA A 320 47.83 18.61 -22.49
N ARG A 321 48.52 18.82 -21.36
CA ARG A 321 48.05 19.66 -20.26
C ARG A 321 47.98 21.13 -20.64
N PHE A 322 49.00 21.66 -21.33
CA PHE A 322 49.02 23.04 -21.80
C PHE A 322 47.88 23.32 -22.80
N LEU A 323 47.61 22.38 -23.71
CA LEU A 323 46.55 22.49 -24.72
C LEU A 323 45.17 22.10 -24.18
N CYS A 324 45.02 21.73 -22.91
CA CYS A 324 43.81 21.12 -22.34
C CYS A 324 42.64 22.11 -22.27
N ARG A 325 41.95 22.29 -23.40
CA ARG A 325 40.80 23.18 -23.59
C ARG A 325 39.78 22.52 -24.52
N HIS A 326 38.52 22.93 -24.43
CA HIS A 326 37.45 22.37 -25.26
C HIS A 326 37.68 22.60 -26.76
N GLU A 327 38.26 23.74 -27.16
CA GLU A 327 38.52 24.10 -28.57
C GLU A 327 39.56 23.18 -29.22
N LEU A 328 40.60 22.78 -28.46
CA LEU A 328 41.69 21.92 -28.92
C LEU A 328 41.51 20.46 -28.49
N ALA A 329 40.30 20.06 -28.10
CA ALA A 329 40.04 18.76 -27.51
C ALA A 329 40.46 17.59 -28.43
N LYS A 330 40.37 17.75 -29.76
CA LYS A 330 40.82 16.74 -30.72
C LYS A 330 42.32 16.47 -30.61
N GLU A 331 43.14 17.51 -30.65
CA GLU A 331 44.59 17.41 -30.54
C GLU A 331 45.01 16.80 -29.21
N VAL A 332 44.39 17.24 -28.11
CA VAL A 332 44.68 16.70 -26.77
C VAL A 332 44.29 15.22 -26.68
N VAL A 333 43.15 14.83 -27.23
CA VAL A 333 42.74 13.41 -27.27
C VAL A 333 43.78 12.57 -28.03
N ASP A 334 44.27 13.04 -29.18
CA ASP A 334 45.27 12.32 -29.98
C ASP A 334 46.60 12.16 -29.20
N LEU A 335 47.06 13.23 -28.52
CA LEU A 335 48.24 13.17 -27.65
C LEU A 335 48.04 12.20 -26.48
N LEU A 336 46.89 12.23 -25.80
CA LEU A 336 46.60 11.37 -24.66
C LEU A 336 46.47 9.90 -25.05
N MET A 337 45.83 9.60 -26.18
CA MET A 337 45.72 8.24 -26.69
C MET A 337 47.08 7.71 -27.13
N GLY A 338 47.89 8.53 -27.82
CA GLY A 338 49.27 8.19 -28.16
C GLY A 338 50.13 7.92 -26.93
N ALA A 339 49.99 8.74 -25.87
CA ALA A 339 50.69 8.54 -24.62
C ALA A 339 50.25 7.24 -23.91
N ALA A 340 48.94 6.96 -23.89
CA ALA A 340 48.39 5.74 -23.30
C ALA A 340 48.88 4.46 -24.01
N ASP A 341 49.03 4.50 -25.34
CA ASP A 341 49.58 3.39 -26.12
C ASP A 341 51.09 3.23 -25.87
N GLY A 342 51.86 4.32 -25.83
CA GLY A 342 53.28 4.28 -25.47
C GLY A 342 53.52 3.78 -24.03
N GLY A 343 52.52 3.93 -23.14
CA GLY A 343 52.53 3.36 -21.80
C GLY A 343 52.69 1.84 -21.73
N LYS A 344 52.31 1.12 -22.79
CA LYS A 344 52.51 -0.35 -22.87
C LYS A 344 54.00 -0.73 -22.95
N SER A 345 54.85 0.18 -23.41
CA SER A 345 56.30 0.00 -23.50
C SER A 345 57.04 0.33 -22.20
N LEU A 346 56.34 0.86 -21.18
CA LEU A 346 56.93 1.12 -19.87
C LEU A 346 57.06 -0.19 -19.07
N ILE A 347 58.26 -0.45 -18.57
CA ILE A 347 58.59 -1.65 -17.80
C ILE A 347 58.10 -1.51 -16.35
N ASP A 348 58.29 -0.34 -15.74
CA ASP A 348 57.89 -0.10 -14.36
C ASP A 348 56.37 0.08 -14.23
N ALA A 349 55.77 -0.65 -13.29
CA ALA A 349 54.36 -0.51 -12.94
C ALA A 349 54.05 0.88 -12.35
N SER A 350 55.00 1.48 -11.63
CA SER A 350 54.86 2.81 -11.03
C SER A 350 54.74 3.90 -12.10
N ASP A 351 55.54 3.80 -13.16
CA ASP A 351 55.50 4.73 -14.29
C ASP A 351 54.19 4.61 -15.09
N ARG A 352 53.72 3.38 -15.31
CA ARG A 352 52.39 3.13 -15.92
C ARG A 352 51.25 3.70 -15.08
N LEU A 353 51.35 3.56 -13.75
CA LEU A 353 50.39 4.11 -12.81
C LEU A 353 50.31 5.64 -12.93
N ILE A 354 51.45 6.32 -12.88
CA ILE A 354 51.55 7.78 -13.01
C ILE A 354 50.95 8.24 -14.35
N LEU A 355 51.36 7.61 -15.45
CA LEU A 355 50.85 7.92 -16.79
C LEU A 355 49.33 7.82 -16.85
N TYR A 356 48.73 6.70 -16.43
CA TYR A 356 47.28 6.51 -16.53
C TYR A 356 46.49 7.41 -15.58
N VAL A 357 47.05 7.76 -14.41
CA VAL A 357 46.45 8.78 -13.52
C VAL A 357 46.40 10.14 -14.23
N GLU A 358 47.49 10.56 -14.86
CA GLU A 358 47.52 11.85 -15.57
C GLU A 358 46.61 11.88 -16.79
N VAL A 359 46.60 10.80 -17.57
CA VAL A 359 45.67 10.65 -18.70
C VAL A 359 44.21 10.70 -18.22
N ALA A 360 43.88 10.03 -17.12
CA ALA A 360 42.54 10.07 -16.54
C ALA A 360 42.15 11.48 -16.08
N ARG A 361 43.05 12.19 -15.40
CA ARG A 361 42.84 13.58 -14.95
C ARG A 361 42.58 14.52 -16.13
N LEU A 362 43.40 14.44 -17.18
CA LEU A 362 43.28 15.30 -18.37
C LEU A 362 42.01 15.00 -19.19
N PHE A 363 41.58 13.74 -19.28
CA PHE A 363 40.26 13.44 -19.85
C PHE A 363 39.12 13.97 -18.99
N GLY A 364 39.28 13.97 -17.67
CA GLY A 364 38.31 14.54 -16.73
C GLY A 364 38.15 16.05 -16.90
N THR A 365 39.25 16.79 -17.04
CA THR A 365 39.24 18.25 -17.25
C THR A 365 38.64 18.65 -18.60
N LEU A 366 38.76 17.81 -19.63
CA LEU A 366 38.08 18.01 -20.93
C LEU A 366 36.56 17.67 -20.90
N GLY A 367 36.04 17.13 -19.79
CA GLY A 367 34.66 16.67 -19.69
C GLY A 367 34.40 15.27 -20.28
N TYR A 368 35.43 14.55 -20.73
CA TYR A 368 35.31 13.18 -21.25
C TYR A 368 35.30 12.13 -20.13
N HIS A 369 34.26 12.19 -19.28
CA HIS A 369 34.14 11.36 -18.08
C HIS A 369 34.22 9.85 -18.32
N ARG A 370 33.71 9.35 -19.46
CA ARG A 370 33.79 7.92 -19.82
C ARG A 370 35.24 7.46 -20.06
N LYS A 371 36.04 8.26 -20.76
CA LYS A 371 37.47 7.97 -20.99
C LYS A 371 38.28 8.11 -19.70
N ALA A 372 37.99 9.15 -18.91
CA ALA A 372 38.60 9.34 -17.60
C ALA A 372 38.34 8.13 -16.68
N ALA A 373 37.11 7.62 -16.66
CA ALA A 373 36.73 6.44 -15.90
C ALA A 373 37.41 5.16 -16.40
N PHE A 374 37.56 5.00 -17.72
CA PHE A 374 38.31 3.89 -18.31
C PHE A 374 39.76 3.84 -17.81
N PHE A 375 40.50 4.95 -17.89
CA PHE A 375 41.88 4.99 -17.41
C PHE A 375 41.99 4.90 -15.89
N SER A 376 41.02 5.46 -15.15
CA SER A 376 40.93 5.28 -13.69
C SER A 376 40.73 3.81 -13.30
N ARG A 377 39.95 3.05 -14.07
CA ARG A 377 39.81 1.61 -13.88
C ARG A 377 41.13 0.87 -14.17
N GLN A 378 41.87 1.25 -15.22
CA GLN A 378 43.22 0.69 -15.48
C GLN A 378 44.18 0.97 -14.30
N VAL A 379 44.11 2.16 -13.71
CA VAL A 379 44.86 2.51 -12.49
C VAL A 379 44.47 1.60 -11.32
N ALA A 380 43.18 1.39 -11.10
CA ALA A 380 42.69 0.48 -10.05
C ALA A 380 43.16 -0.98 -10.27
N GLN A 381 43.23 -1.44 -11.52
CA GLN A 381 43.77 -2.76 -11.85
C GLN A 381 45.26 -2.87 -11.54
N LEU A 382 46.06 -1.83 -11.82
CA LEU A 382 47.48 -1.80 -11.44
C LEU A 382 47.66 -1.83 -9.92
N TYR A 383 46.81 -1.12 -9.16
CA TYR A 383 46.81 -1.23 -7.71
C TYR A 383 46.43 -2.63 -7.22
N LEU A 384 45.45 -3.28 -7.86
CA LEU A 384 45.05 -4.66 -7.52
C LEU A 384 46.12 -5.71 -7.87
N GLN A 385 47.06 -5.42 -8.77
CA GLN A 385 48.20 -6.31 -9.01
C GLN A 385 49.22 -6.30 -7.85
N GLN A 386 49.18 -5.30 -6.97
CA GLN A 386 50.04 -5.23 -5.79
C GLN A 386 49.40 -5.98 -4.62
N ASP A 387 50.21 -6.66 -3.80
CA ASP A 387 49.74 -7.44 -2.64
C ASP A 387 49.51 -6.59 -1.36
N SER A 388 49.41 -5.27 -1.48
CA SER A 388 49.26 -4.35 -0.35
C SER A 388 47.81 -4.01 -0.04
N ALA A 389 47.43 -4.02 1.26
CA ALA A 389 46.12 -3.56 1.71
C ALA A 389 45.88 -2.07 1.38
N TYR A 390 46.92 -1.23 1.47
CA TYR A 390 46.84 0.18 1.07
C TYR A 390 46.60 0.36 -0.42
N ALA A 391 47.17 -0.51 -1.26
CA ALA A 391 46.90 -0.52 -2.69
C ALA A 391 45.44 -0.91 -2.97
N ALA A 392 44.89 -1.90 -2.24
CA ALA A 392 43.48 -2.27 -2.34
C ALA A 392 42.54 -1.12 -1.92
N ILE A 393 42.86 -0.38 -0.85
CA ILE A 393 42.11 0.82 -0.44
C ILE A 393 42.14 1.89 -1.54
N SER A 394 43.31 2.13 -2.14
CA SER A 394 43.45 3.07 -3.25
C SER A 394 42.65 2.63 -4.48
N ALA A 395 42.70 1.35 -4.84
CA ALA A 395 41.90 0.78 -5.93
C ALA A 395 40.39 0.97 -5.68
N MET A 396 39.92 0.65 -4.48
CA MET A 396 38.52 0.81 -4.08
C MET A 396 38.08 2.28 -4.20
N LYS A 397 38.88 3.21 -3.69
CA LYS A 397 38.59 4.65 -3.79
C LYS A 397 38.53 5.12 -5.25
N VAL A 398 39.50 4.74 -6.07
CA VAL A 398 39.52 5.10 -7.50
C VAL A 398 38.29 4.53 -8.22
N LEU A 399 37.93 3.26 -7.98
CA LEU A 399 36.74 2.65 -8.57
C LEU A 399 35.44 3.31 -8.07
N SER A 400 35.39 3.77 -6.82
CA SER A 400 34.23 4.50 -6.31
C SER A 400 34.01 5.84 -7.05
N LEU A 401 35.08 6.54 -7.42
CA LEU A 401 35.02 7.78 -8.22
C LEU A 401 34.51 7.53 -9.64
N THR A 402 34.76 6.34 -10.22
CA THR A 402 34.29 6.00 -11.57
C THR A 402 32.82 5.54 -11.60
N SER A 403 32.22 5.25 -10.45
CA SER A 403 30.86 4.72 -10.34
C SER A 403 29.82 5.59 -11.05
N LYS A 404 29.99 6.93 -11.06
CA LYS A 404 29.11 7.87 -11.77
C LYS A 404 29.16 7.70 -13.28
N ALA A 405 30.36 7.58 -13.84
CA ALA A 405 30.56 7.43 -15.27
C ALA A 405 30.07 6.08 -15.81
N TYR A 406 30.06 5.05 -14.97
CA TYR A 406 29.52 3.73 -15.29
C TYR A 406 28.05 3.53 -14.88
N HIS A 407 27.41 4.54 -14.29
CA HIS A 407 26.03 4.47 -13.78
C HIS A 407 25.80 3.36 -12.74
N ILE A 408 26.75 3.18 -11.81
CA ILE A 408 26.72 2.16 -10.73
C ILE A 408 26.60 2.81 -9.34
N GLN A 409 26.24 4.09 -9.25
CA GLN A 409 26.21 4.82 -7.98
C GLN A 409 25.13 4.30 -7.03
N SER A 410 25.42 4.37 -5.73
CA SER A 410 24.41 4.19 -4.67
C SER A 410 23.48 5.40 -4.66
N LYS A 411 22.15 5.17 -4.70
CA LYS A 411 21.12 6.21 -4.82
C LYS A 411 21.06 7.21 -3.65
N ARG A 412 21.75 6.98 -2.53
CA ARG A 412 21.59 7.77 -1.29
C ARG A 412 22.85 8.50 -0.79
N GLY A 413 23.99 8.32 -1.46
CA GLY A 413 25.27 8.93 -1.06
C GLY A 413 25.36 10.45 -1.28
N ASP A 414 24.53 11.02 -2.16
CA ASP A 414 24.66 12.42 -2.59
C ASP A 414 23.85 13.45 -1.78
N SER A 415 23.17 13.04 -0.71
CA SER A 415 22.44 14.02 0.13
C SER A 415 23.33 14.91 1.01
N ASN A 416 24.65 14.67 1.03
CA ASN A 416 25.59 15.37 1.92
C ASN A 416 26.86 15.95 1.25
N SER A 417 26.91 16.12 -0.08
CA SER A 417 27.95 16.94 -0.70
C SER A 417 27.33 18.26 -1.20
N GLY A 418 27.74 19.37 -0.59
CA GLY A 418 27.28 20.71 -0.95
C GLY A 418 27.67 21.08 -2.37
N ALA A 419 26.77 20.81 -3.32
CA ALA A 419 26.83 21.42 -4.64
C ALA A 419 26.11 22.78 -4.58
N SER A 420 26.87 23.84 -4.83
CA SER A 420 26.40 25.23 -4.90
C SER A 420 25.27 25.41 -5.93
N PRO A 421 24.25 26.27 -5.69
CA PRO A 421 23.02 26.32 -6.49
C PRO A 421 23.13 27.10 -7.82
N ASN A 422 24.28 27.12 -8.50
CA ASN A 422 24.54 28.12 -9.56
C ASN A 422 24.86 27.60 -10.98
N GLU A 423 24.61 26.32 -11.30
CA GLU A 423 24.78 25.80 -12.67
C GLU A 423 23.49 25.28 -13.32
N ALA A 424 22.33 25.84 -12.94
CA ALA A 424 21.05 25.56 -13.60
C ALA A 424 20.54 26.80 -14.36
N LYS A 425 21.32 27.32 -15.31
CA LYS A 425 20.85 28.31 -16.30
C LYS A 425 21.49 28.09 -17.66
N SER A 426 20.95 27.14 -18.44
CA SER A 426 20.71 27.30 -19.88
C SER A 426 20.15 26.02 -20.48
N THR A 427 18.84 25.91 -20.62
CA THR A 427 18.19 25.39 -21.83
C THR A 427 16.68 25.66 -21.74
N HIS A 428 16.11 25.92 -22.90
CA HIS A 428 14.85 26.63 -23.10
C HIS A 428 13.61 25.98 -22.49
N ALA A 429 12.64 26.86 -22.20
CA ALA A 429 11.30 26.54 -21.77
C ALA A 429 10.52 25.74 -22.82
N GLU A 430 9.98 24.59 -22.42
CA GLU A 430 8.74 24.04 -22.97
C GLU A 430 8.04 23.18 -21.90
N GLY A 431 6.72 23.37 -21.79
CA GLY A 431 5.94 23.01 -20.61
C GLY A 431 5.70 21.52 -20.36
N GLY A 432 5.49 21.19 -19.09
CA GLY A 432 4.42 20.28 -18.68
C GLY A 432 4.54 18.80 -19.06
N LYS A 433 5.75 18.23 -19.12
CA LYS A 433 5.95 16.77 -19.02
C LYS A 433 7.18 16.49 -18.17
N VAL A 434 6.99 15.74 -17.08
CA VAL A 434 8.09 15.22 -16.26
C VAL A 434 9.07 14.51 -17.19
N HIS A 435 10.31 14.99 -17.21
CA HIS A 435 11.34 14.67 -18.20
C HIS A 435 11.63 13.15 -18.22
N LEU A 436 11.29 12.49 -19.33
CA LEU A 436 11.49 11.06 -19.58
C LEU A 436 12.97 10.61 -19.55
N GLN A 437 13.94 11.54 -19.47
CA GLN A 437 15.36 11.21 -19.39
C GLN A 437 15.78 10.53 -18.07
N SER A 438 15.04 10.66 -16.96
CA SER A 438 15.46 10.04 -15.69
C SER A 438 15.18 8.53 -15.60
N ILE A 439 14.27 8.01 -16.44
CA ILE A 439 13.93 6.59 -16.51
C ILE A 439 14.82 5.89 -17.54
N VAL A 440 15.20 6.59 -18.62
CA VAL A 440 16.07 6.07 -19.69
C VAL A 440 17.52 5.90 -19.23
N SER A 441 18.01 6.65 -18.24
CA SER A 441 19.39 6.53 -17.75
C SER A 441 19.64 5.34 -16.80
N LEU A 442 18.60 4.64 -16.33
CA LEU A 442 18.74 3.60 -15.31
C LEU A 442 19.12 2.23 -15.89
N PHE A 443 18.83 2.00 -17.16
CA PHE A 443 19.13 0.74 -17.83
C PHE A 443 19.41 0.98 -19.32
N GLU A 444 20.48 1.71 -19.63
CA GLU A 444 21.15 1.54 -20.93
C GLU A 444 21.69 0.10 -20.96
N SER A 445 20.86 -0.82 -21.46
CA SER A 445 21.07 -2.27 -21.54
C SER A 445 22.30 -2.71 -22.35
N GLN A 446 23.13 -1.77 -22.81
CA GLN A 446 24.31 -2.03 -23.62
C GLN A 446 25.59 -2.24 -22.79
N TRP A 447 25.63 -1.83 -21.52
CA TRP A 447 26.86 -1.81 -20.70
C TRP A 447 26.82 -2.74 -19.47
N SER A 448 25.81 -3.60 -19.36
CA SER A 448 25.60 -4.49 -18.21
C SER A 448 26.82 -5.36 -17.89
N THR A 449 27.50 -5.90 -18.91
CA THR A 449 28.75 -6.65 -18.75
C THR A 449 29.84 -5.82 -18.09
N LEU A 450 30.04 -4.57 -18.54
CA LEU A 450 31.06 -3.68 -17.97
C LEU A 450 30.71 -3.29 -16.53
N GLN A 451 29.44 -2.99 -16.26
CA GLN A 451 28.97 -2.62 -14.92
C GLN A 451 29.14 -3.77 -13.92
N MET A 452 28.83 -5.01 -14.33
CA MET A 452 29.09 -6.19 -13.51
C MET A 452 30.58 -6.37 -13.23
N VAL A 453 31.45 -6.18 -14.23
CA VAL A 453 32.90 -6.31 -14.04
C VAL A 453 33.43 -5.25 -13.07
N VAL A 454 33.01 -3.99 -13.21
CA VAL A 454 33.42 -2.91 -12.30
C VAL A 454 32.91 -3.17 -10.88
N LEU A 455 31.64 -3.59 -10.71
CA LEU A 455 31.12 -3.96 -9.39
C LEU A 455 31.89 -5.14 -8.76
N ARG A 456 32.28 -6.12 -9.58
CA ARG A 456 33.11 -7.24 -9.11
C ARG A 456 34.50 -6.77 -8.69
N GLU A 457 35.11 -5.85 -9.43
CA GLU A 457 36.39 -5.22 -9.04
C GLU A 457 36.25 -4.40 -7.74
N ILE A 458 35.12 -3.70 -7.54
CA ILE A 458 34.80 -3.02 -6.27
C ILE A 458 34.65 -4.03 -5.13
N LEU A 459 33.95 -5.14 -5.35
CA LEU A 459 33.81 -6.22 -4.36
C LEU A 459 35.18 -6.83 -4.01
N MET A 460 36.01 -7.15 -5.00
CA MET A 460 37.33 -7.73 -4.76
C MET A 460 38.26 -6.74 -4.04
N SER A 461 38.24 -5.46 -4.42
CA SER A 461 39.06 -4.42 -3.77
C SER A 461 38.62 -4.14 -2.35
N SER A 462 37.31 -4.07 -2.06
CA SER A 462 36.77 -3.88 -0.70
C SER A 462 37.07 -5.05 0.23
N VAL A 463 36.94 -6.29 -0.24
CA VAL A 463 37.31 -7.49 0.54
C VAL A 463 38.80 -7.45 0.90
N ARG A 464 39.69 -7.11 -0.04
CA ARG A 464 41.14 -7.00 0.20
C ARG A 464 41.54 -5.78 1.04
N ALA A 465 40.79 -4.68 0.91
CA ALA A 465 40.96 -3.48 1.73
C ALA A 465 40.51 -3.68 3.18
N GLY A 466 39.73 -4.74 3.45
CA GLY A 466 39.19 -5.02 4.77
C GLY A 466 37.97 -4.16 5.13
N ASP A 467 37.25 -3.63 4.15
CA ASP A 467 36.00 -2.87 4.34
C ASP A 467 34.78 -3.77 4.07
N PRO A 468 34.18 -4.37 5.13
CA PRO A 468 33.06 -5.29 4.96
C PRO A 468 31.76 -4.60 4.50
N LEU A 469 31.54 -3.32 4.80
CA LEU A 469 30.32 -2.62 4.39
C LEU A 469 30.34 -2.30 2.89
N ALA A 470 31.48 -1.84 2.37
CA ALA A 470 31.66 -1.62 0.95
C ALA A 470 31.55 -2.93 0.14
N ALA A 471 32.11 -4.03 0.67
CA ALA A 471 31.98 -5.36 0.09
C ALA A 471 30.52 -5.82 0.05
N TRP A 472 29.81 -5.66 1.17
CA TRP A 472 28.39 -6.01 1.26
C TRP A 472 27.55 -5.20 0.25
N SER A 473 27.74 -3.87 0.18
CA SER A 473 27.06 -3.00 -0.79
C SER A 473 27.30 -3.43 -2.24
N ALA A 474 28.54 -3.74 -2.61
CA ALA A 474 28.89 -4.14 -3.97
C ALA A 474 28.24 -5.48 -4.36
N ALA A 475 28.28 -6.47 -3.46
CA ALA A 475 27.62 -7.77 -3.67
C ALA A 475 26.09 -7.64 -3.72
N ALA A 476 25.50 -6.78 -2.88
CA ALA A 476 24.06 -6.52 -2.86
C ALA A 476 23.61 -5.90 -4.18
N ARG A 477 24.35 -4.92 -4.72
CA ARG A 477 24.07 -4.32 -6.04
C ARG A 477 24.20 -5.31 -7.19
N LEU A 478 25.20 -6.19 -7.16
CA LEU A 478 25.35 -7.26 -8.16
C LEU A 478 24.12 -8.18 -8.19
N LEU A 479 23.70 -8.68 -7.03
CA LEU A 479 22.51 -9.53 -6.93
C LEU A 479 21.22 -8.76 -7.27
N ARG A 480 21.09 -7.51 -6.81
CA ARG A 480 19.87 -6.71 -7.01
C ARG A 480 19.61 -6.40 -8.47
N PHE A 481 20.62 -5.98 -9.22
CA PHE A 481 20.43 -5.45 -10.58
C PHE A 481 20.80 -6.42 -11.69
N TYR A 482 21.65 -7.42 -11.40
CA TYR A 482 22.21 -8.30 -12.43
C TYR A 482 21.96 -9.78 -12.19
N TYR A 483 21.10 -10.17 -11.24
CA TYR A 483 20.76 -11.59 -11.02
C TYR A 483 20.40 -12.37 -12.30
N PRO A 484 19.73 -11.82 -13.35
CA PRO A 484 19.37 -12.62 -14.52
C PRO A 484 20.59 -13.00 -15.37
N LEU A 485 21.68 -12.24 -15.27
CA LEU A 485 22.93 -12.46 -16.01
C LEU A 485 23.95 -13.30 -15.22
N ILE A 486 23.69 -13.54 -13.94
CA ILE A 486 24.58 -14.27 -13.05
C ILE A 486 24.08 -15.72 -12.95
N THR A 487 24.98 -16.68 -13.14
CA THR A 487 24.65 -18.11 -13.02
C THR A 487 24.18 -18.46 -11.60
N PRO A 488 23.27 -19.43 -11.42
CA PRO A 488 22.82 -19.86 -10.08
C PRO A 488 23.93 -20.15 -9.05
N PRO A 489 25.06 -20.82 -9.39
CA PRO A 489 26.17 -20.97 -8.46
C PRO A 489 26.85 -19.62 -8.14
N GLY A 490 26.95 -18.71 -9.11
CA GLY A 490 27.45 -17.36 -8.89
C GLY A 490 26.55 -16.54 -7.95
N GLN A 491 25.22 -16.69 -8.07
CA GLN A 491 24.25 -16.05 -7.17
C GLN A 491 24.43 -16.56 -5.73
N SER A 492 24.60 -17.87 -5.55
CA SER A 492 24.85 -18.50 -4.25
C SER A 492 26.20 -18.07 -3.65
N GLY A 493 27.24 -17.92 -4.49
CA GLY A 493 28.54 -17.39 -4.08
C GLY A 493 28.48 -15.92 -3.62
N LEU A 494 27.68 -15.08 -4.28
CA LEU A 494 27.44 -13.70 -3.84
C LEU A 494 26.62 -13.64 -2.54
N ALA A 495 25.62 -14.50 -2.38
CA ALA A 495 24.87 -14.63 -1.13
C ALA A 495 25.78 -15.03 0.05
N SER A 496 26.69 -15.98 -0.19
CA SER A 496 27.72 -16.37 0.78
C SER A 496 28.67 -15.21 1.10
N SER A 497 29.06 -14.42 0.09
CA SER A 497 29.91 -13.24 0.27
C SER A 497 29.23 -12.14 1.08
N LEU A 498 27.90 -11.96 0.91
CA LEU A 498 27.10 -11.05 1.74
C LEU A 498 27.08 -11.51 3.20
N ALA A 499 26.78 -12.79 3.45
CA ALA A 499 26.77 -13.36 4.80
C ALA A 499 28.14 -13.21 5.50
N ASN A 500 29.23 -13.59 4.82
CA ASN A 500 30.59 -13.47 5.34
C ASN A 500 30.99 -12.01 5.63
N SER A 501 30.53 -11.05 4.81
CA SER A 501 30.80 -9.64 5.05
C SER A 501 30.00 -9.12 6.25
N ALA A 502 28.77 -9.59 6.43
CA ALA A 502 27.91 -9.20 7.53
C ALA A 502 28.36 -9.75 8.89
N GLU A 503 28.95 -10.94 8.94
CA GLU A 503 29.56 -11.48 10.17
C GLU A 503 30.67 -10.58 10.74
N ARG A 504 31.31 -9.78 9.88
CA ARG A 504 32.35 -8.82 10.26
C ARG A 504 31.79 -7.44 10.61
N LEU A 505 30.48 -7.22 10.48
CA LEU A 505 29.82 -5.96 10.79
C LEU A 505 29.16 -6.01 12.18
N PRO A 506 29.05 -4.86 12.87
CA PRO A 506 28.26 -4.77 14.09
C PRO A 506 26.77 -5.05 13.80
N GLN A 507 26.08 -5.66 14.76
CA GLN A 507 24.63 -5.90 14.65
C GLN A 507 23.87 -4.58 14.48
N GLY A 508 22.86 -4.58 13.60
CA GLY A 508 22.05 -3.40 13.31
C GLY A 508 22.68 -2.41 12.31
N THR A 509 23.81 -2.76 11.68
CA THR A 509 24.41 -1.95 10.61
C THR A 509 23.39 -1.71 9.50
N ARG A 510 23.27 -0.45 9.05
CA ARG A 510 22.38 -0.05 7.96
C ARG A 510 23.16 0.21 6.68
N CYS A 511 22.64 -0.26 5.56
CA CYS A 511 23.18 0.04 4.22
C CYS A 511 22.13 0.78 3.39
N ALA A 512 22.61 1.73 2.56
CA ALA A 512 21.75 2.51 1.67
C ALA A 512 21.28 1.70 0.44
N ASP A 513 22.06 0.70 0.02
CA ASP A 513 21.75 -0.12 -1.15
C ASP A 513 20.87 -1.31 -0.76
N PRO A 514 19.66 -1.45 -1.34
CA PRO A 514 18.78 -2.58 -1.05
C PRO A 514 19.28 -3.87 -1.71
N ALA A 515 19.25 -4.97 -0.95
CA ALA A 515 19.56 -6.31 -1.44
C ALA A 515 18.27 -7.06 -1.86
N LEU A 516 18.06 -8.26 -1.33
CA LEU A 516 16.85 -9.07 -1.53
C LEU A 516 15.98 -9.05 -0.27
N PRO A 517 14.65 -9.28 -0.36
CA PRO A 517 13.87 -9.57 -1.57
C PRO A 517 13.46 -8.31 -2.35
N PHE A 518 12.82 -8.50 -3.51
CA PHE A 518 12.06 -7.43 -4.17
C PHE A 518 10.74 -7.24 -3.43
N VAL A 519 10.40 -5.99 -3.13
CA VAL A 519 9.26 -5.63 -2.29
C VAL A 519 8.37 -4.66 -3.06
N ARG A 520 7.10 -5.01 -3.28
CA ARG A 520 6.12 -4.10 -3.89
C ARG A 520 4.84 -4.02 -3.06
N LEU A 521 4.17 -2.89 -3.14
CA LEU A 521 2.86 -2.71 -2.51
C LEU A 521 1.83 -3.55 -3.29
N HIS A 522 1.14 -4.47 -2.59
CA HIS A 522 0.05 -5.23 -3.18
C HIS A 522 -1.27 -4.46 -3.03
N SER A 523 -1.67 -4.19 -1.78
CA SER A 523 -2.86 -3.40 -1.49
C SER A 523 -2.89 -2.97 -0.02
N PHE A 524 -3.62 -1.89 0.25
CA PHE A 524 -4.15 -1.65 1.59
C PHE A 524 -5.40 -2.53 1.72
N PRO A 525 -5.59 -3.28 2.81
CA PRO A 525 -6.83 -4.00 3.03
C PRO A 525 -7.98 -2.97 3.03
N SER A 526 -8.77 -2.96 1.97
CA SER A 526 -9.97 -2.13 1.86
C SER A 526 -11.12 -2.60 2.76
N HIS A 527 -10.87 -3.64 3.59
CA HIS A 527 -11.90 -4.44 4.26
C HIS A 527 -11.43 -4.95 5.64
N HIS A 528 -10.82 -4.09 6.46
CA HIS A 528 -10.87 -4.33 7.91
C HIS A 528 -12.17 -3.70 8.44
N PRO A 529 -13.04 -4.44 9.15
CA PRO A 529 -14.36 -3.95 9.55
C PRO A 529 -14.31 -2.65 10.37
N SER A 530 -13.23 -2.41 11.13
CA SER A 530 -13.06 -1.19 11.92
C SER A 530 -12.74 0.08 11.11
N GLN A 531 -12.25 -0.03 9.87
CA GLN A 531 -11.81 1.12 9.06
C GLN A 531 -12.79 1.49 7.92
N THR A 532 -13.59 0.54 7.44
CA THR A 532 -14.66 0.79 6.44
C THR A 532 -15.82 1.63 6.98
N ASP A 533 -15.86 1.78 8.29
CA ASP A 533 -17.00 2.31 9.01
C ASP A 533 -16.77 3.72 9.54
N ILE A 534 -15.67 4.39 9.18
CA ILE A 534 -15.40 5.77 9.59
C ILE A 534 -16.29 6.75 8.80
N VAL A 535 -17.13 7.51 9.51
CA VAL A 535 -18.09 8.48 8.93
C VAL A 535 -17.64 9.90 9.24
N LYS A 536 -17.41 10.71 8.20
CA LYS A 536 -17.03 12.12 8.37
C LYS A 536 -18.20 12.93 8.96
N ARG A 537 -17.97 13.60 10.10
CA ARG A 537 -18.96 14.50 10.71
C ARG A 537 -18.92 15.87 10.04
N THR A 538 -20.08 16.47 9.83
CA THR A 538 -20.17 17.89 9.49
C THR A 538 -20.45 18.66 10.78
N PRO A 539 -19.59 19.62 11.17
CA PRO A 539 -19.78 20.36 12.42
C PRO A 539 -21.07 21.19 12.34
N GLY A 540 -21.95 21.06 13.34
CA GLY A 540 -23.18 21.86 13.48
C GLY A 540 -24.48 21.24 12.94
N LYS A 541 -24.46 20.02 12.38
CA LYS A 541 -25.67 19.24 12.08
C LYS A 541 -25.88 18.13 13.10
N GLU A 542 -27.07 18.04 13.69
CA GLU A 542 -27.43 16.92 14.57
C GLU A 542 -27.40 15.59 13.80
N ASP A 543 -27.88 15.57 12.55
CA ASP A 543 -27.90 14.36 11.70
C ASP A 543 -26.60 14.10 10.92
N TRP A 544 -25.45 14.11 11.60
CA TRP A 544 -24.16 13.90 10.94
C TRP A 544 -24.01 12.50 10.31
N TRP A 545 -24.83 11.53 10.73
CA TRP A 545 -24.90 10.17 10.16
C TRP A 545 -25.61 10.10 8.80
N LEU A 546 -26.29 11.17 8.36
CA LEU A 546 -26.95 11.24 7.05
C LEU A 546 -26.00 11.64 5.88
N GLY A 547 -24.68 11.67 6.11
CA GLY A 547 -23.69 12.09 5.12
C GLY A 547 -23.86 11.45 3.73
N SER A 548 -24.15 12.29 2.73
CA SER A 548 -24.33 12.01 1.30
C SER A 548 -24.95 10.65 0.94
N ALA A 549 -26.09 10.31 1.54
CA ALA A 549 -27.00 9.37 0.88
C ALA A 549 -27.43 9.96 -0.48
N PRO A 550 -27.49 9.19 -1.57
CA PRO A 550 -28.00 9.67 -2.85
C PRO A 550 -29.47 10.05 -2.64
N SER A 551 -29.75 11.35 -2.58
CA SER A 551 -31.11 11.85 -2.43
C SER A 551 -31.87 11.64 -3.74
N GLY A 552 -32.71 10.61 -3.79
CA GLY A 552 -33.74 10.48 -4.84
C GLY A 552 -34.40 9.09 -4.89
N PRO A 553 -35.71 8.99 -5.17
CA PRO A 553 -36.44 7.73 -5.28
C PRO A 553 -36.27 7.04 -6.66
N PHE A 554 -35.26 7.44 -7.45
CA PHE A 554 -35.06 6.96 -8.81
C PHE A 554 -33.75 6.14 -8.92
N ILE A 555 -33.89 4.91 -9.43
CA ILE A 555 -32.86 3.87 -9.58
C ILE A 555 -31.76 4.23 -10.60
N TYR A 556 -31.71 5.46 -11.12
CA TYR A 556 -30.67 5.94 -12.03
C TYR A 556 -30.09 7.29 -11.56
N THR A 557 -28.99 7.24 -10.82
CA THR A 557 -28.05 8.36 -10.67
C THR A 557 -26.62 7.83 -10.83
N PRO A 558 -25.97 7.99 -12.00
CA PRO A 558 -24.73 7.31 -12.33
C PRO A 558 -23.49 8.15 -11.93
N PHE A 559 -23.25 8.34 -10.62
CA PHE A 559 -22.02 9.04 -10.15
C PHE A 559 -21.19 8.33 -9.08
N SER A 560 -21.56 7.14 -8.60
CA SER A 560 -20.65 6.30 -7.80
C SER A 560 -20.09 5.15 -8.64
N LYS A 561 -19.09 5.45 -9.48
CA LYS A 561 -18.35 4.41 -10.23
C LYS A 561 -17.62 3.47 -9.26
N SER A 562 -18.06 2.22 -9.22
CA SER A 562 -17.21 1.07 -8.89
C SER A 562 -16.16 0.89 -10.00
N PRO A 563 -14.85 0.78 -9.72
CA PRO A 563 -13.83 0.69 -10.75
C PRO A 563 -13.61 -0.77 -11.17
N SER A 564 -14.54 -1.33 -11.95
CA SER A 564 -14.25 -2.56 -12.71
C SER A 564 -14.74 -2.46 -14.15
N THR A 565 -13.78 -2.75 -15.04
CA THR A 565 -13.90 -3.13 -16.46
C THR A 565 -14.36 -2.08 -17.49
N GLY A 566 -13.37 -1.60 -18.26
CA GLY A 566 -13.47 -1.38 -19.72
C GLY A 566 -13.97 -0.03 -20.21
N GLY A 567 -13.09 0.76 -20.84
CA GLY A 567 -13.48 1.88 -21.71
C GLY A 567 -12.70 3.17 -21.46
N ALA A 568 -11.81 3.51 -22.39
CA ALA A 568 -10.95 4.68 -22.36
C ALA A 568 -11.73 6.00 -22.60
N ALA A 569 -11.54 7.02 -21.75
CA ALA A 569 -11.52 8.44 -22.13
C ALA A 569 -11.17 9.36 -20.93
N LYS A 570 -10.03 10.04 -21.11
CA LYS A 570 -9.41 11.24 -20.54
C LYS A 570 -10.16 12.18 -19.54
N HIS A 571 -9.42 12.48 -18.46
CA HIS A 571 -9.25 13.73 -17.68
C HIS A 571 -10.46 14.45 -17.04
N HIS A 572 -10.60 14.37 -15.70
CA HIS A 572 -10.27 15.47 -14.76
C HIS A 572 -10.42 15.05 -13.27
N ASN A 573 -9.46 15.48 -12.45
CA ASN A 573 -9.36 15.50 -10.97
C ASN A 573 -9.53 14.17 -10.20
N HIS A 574 -8.49 13.33 -10.28
CA HIS A 574 -8.25 12.28 -9.29
C HIS A 574 -7.63 12.88 -8.01
N HIS A 575 -8.44 13.17 -6.99
CA HIS A 575 -7.90 13.12 -5.64
C HIS A 575 -7.59 11.65 -5.33
N PRO A 576 -6.39 11.32 -4.81
CA PRO A 576 -6.09 9.96 -4.38
C PRO A 576 -7.12 9.54 -3.31
N PRO A 577 -7.57 8.27 -3.29
CA PRO A 577 -8.46 7.80 -2.23
C PRO A 577 -7.83 8.11 -0.87
N GLU A 578 -8.57 8.83 -0.03
CA GLU A 578 -8.12 9.22 1.31
C GLU A 578 -8.39 8.04 2.26
N LEU A 579 -7.34 7.51 2.89
CA LEU A 579 -7.43 6.40 3.84
C LEU A 579 -7.25 6.96 5.25
N THR A 580 -8.25 6.77 6.12
CA THR A 580 -8.17 7.24 7.51
C THR A 580 -7.80 6.08 8.44
N TRP A 581 -6.72 6.24 9.19
CA TRP A 581 -6.30 5.34 10.27
C TRP A 581 -6.65 5.93 11.63
N VAL A 582 -6.67 5.11 12.68
CA VAL A 582 -7.02 5.55 14.04
C VAL A 582 -5.82 5.32 14.95
N VAL A 583 -5.45 6.36 15.70
CA VAL A 583 -4.35 6.28 16.67
C VAL A 583 -4.67 5.23 17.74
N GLY A 584 -3.69 4.35 18.01
CA GLY A 584 -3.80 3.27 19.00
C GLY A 584 -4.42 1.97 18.48
N GLU A 585 -4.89 1.91 17.23
CA GLU A 585 -5.45 0.70 16.63
C GLU A 585 -4.46 0.04 15.63
N PRO A 586 -4.34 -1.30 15.62
CA PRO A 586 -3.46 -1.99 14.68
C PRO A 586 -3.99 -1.88 13.25
N VAL A 587 -3.09 -1.60 12.32
CA VAL A 587 -3.37 -1.57 10.88
C VAL A 587 -2.51 -2.60 10.16
N HIS A 588 -2.99 -3.05 9.00
CA HIS A 588 -2.29 -4.00 8.15
C HIS A 588 -2.08 -3.42 6.75
N VAL A 589 -0.94 -3.73 6.13
CA VAL A 589 -0.62 -3.42 4.74
C VAL A 589 -0.16 -4.71 4.06
N LEU A 590 -0.76 -5.06 2.92
CA LEU A 590 -0.37 -6.25 2.17
C LEU A 590 0.78 -5.89 1.24
N VAL A 591 1.90 -6.58 1.42
CA VAL A 591 3.14 -6.39 0.65
C VAL A 591 3.51 -7.70 -0.02
N GLU A 592 3.94 -7.64 -1.28
CA GLU A 592 4.39 -8.81 -2.02
C GLU A 592 5.92 -8.83 -2.09
N LEU A 593 6.49 -9.97 -1.73
CA LEU A 593 7.92 -10.23 -1.69
C LEU A 593 8.29 -11.24 -2.77
N ALA A 594 9.32 -10.97 -3.56
CA ALA A 594 9.83 -11.90 -4.57
C ALA A 594 11.32 -12.21 -4.37
N ASN A 595 11.64 -13.50 -4.45
CA ASN A 595 12.99 -14.05 -4.53
C ASN A 595 13.21 -14.66 -5.92
N PRO A 596 13.80 -13.93 -6.87
CA PRO A 596 14.07 -14.44 -8.21
C PRO A 596 15.36 -15.28 -8.31
N CYS A 597 16.12 -15.42 -7.21
CA CYS A 597 17.40 -16.14 -7.21
C CYS A 597 17.23 -17.65 -7.00
N GLY A 598 18.25 -18.42 -7.39
CA GLY A 598 18.29 -19.88 -7.34
C GLY A 598 18.63 -20.48 -5.96
N PHE A 599 18.39 -19.77 -4.86
CA PHE A 599 18.67 -20.21 -3.49
C PHE A 599 17.57 -19.77 -2.51
N ASP A 600 17.52 -20.42 -1.34
CA ASP A 600 16.58 -20.09 -0.25
C ASP A 600 16.97 -18.77 0.42
N LEU A 601 16.04 -17.81 0.47
CA LEU A 601 16.26 -16.51 1.10
C LEU A 601 15.60 -16.46 2.48
N THR A 602 16.40 -16.27 3.53
CA THR A 602 15.94 -16.03 4.90
C THR A 602 15.91 -14.54 5.21
N VAL A 603 14.74 -14.02 5.58
CA VAL A 603 14.56 -12.64 6.02
C VAL A 603 14.37 -12.65 7.53
N ASP A 604 15.35 -12.10 8.25
CA ASP A 604 15.40 -12.11 9.72
C ASP A 604 14.28 -11.25 10.31
N SER A 605 14.03 -10.08 9.74
CA SER A 605 12.88 -9.25 10.09
C SER A 605 12.50 -8.30 8.96
N ILE A 606 11.21 -8.15 8.67
CA ILE A 606 10.66 -7.14 7.77
C ILE A 606 9.52 -6.39 8.44
N TYR A 607 9.49 -5.06 8.28
CA TYR A 607 8.43 -4.18 8.79
C TYR A 607 8.26 -2.95 7.90
N LEU A 608 7.15 -2.23 8.07
CA LEU A 608 6.84 -1.03 7.28
C LEU A 608 7.80 0.12 7.64
N SER A 609 8.32 0.82 6.63
CA SER A 609 9.09 2.04 6.84
C SER A 609 8.13 3.22 7.03
N ALA A 610 8.29 3.98 8.10
CA ALA A 610 7.53 5.21 8.37
C ALA A 610 8.49 6.35 8.72
N HIS A 611 8.40 7.48 8.00
CA HIS A 611 9.31 8.61 8.18
C HIS A 611 8.80 9.64 9.20
N SER A 612 7.51 9.62 9.55
CA SER A 612 6.87 10.66 10.36
C SER A 612 6.94 10.42 11.88
N GLY A 613 7.54 9.33 12.36
CA GLY A 613 7.58 8.97 13.79
C GLY A 613 6.22 8.63 14.42
N ASN A 614 5.13 8.84 13.69
CA ASN A 614 3.75 8.63 14.13
C ASN A 614 3.24 7.20 13.89
N PHE A 615 4.13 6.22 13.72
CA PHE A 615 3.78 4.85 13.37
C PHE A 615 4.81 3.84 13.86
N ASP A 616 4.37 2.91 14.70
CA ASP A 616 5.16 1.81 15.22
C ASP A 616 4.87 0.54 14.40
N ALA A 617 5.85 0.10 13.61
CA ALA A 617 5.71 -1.08 12.77
C ALA A 617 6.19 -2.35 13.49
N PHE A 618 5.49 -3.47 13.28
CA PHE A 618 5.83 -4.76 13.89
C PHE A 618 6.68 -5.64 12.95
N PRO A 619 7.83 -6.16 13.43
CA PRO A 619 8.70 -7.01 12.63
C PRO A 619 8.13 -8.41 12.43
N VAL A 620 8.27 -8.93 11.21
CA VAL A 620 7.89 -10.31 10.82
C VAL A 620 9.10 -11.03 10.22
N SER A 621 9.34 -12.28 10.58
CA SER A 621 10.40 -13.13 9.99
C SER A 621 9.80 -14.12 8.99
N LEU A 622 10.49 -14.41 7.89
CA LEU A 622 10.00 -15.34 6.86
C LEU A 622 11.11 -15.92 5.99
N ARG A 623 10.81 -17.05 5.33
CA ARG A 623 11.69 -17.72 4.36
C ARG A 623 11.02 -17.77 2.98
N LEU A 624 11.75 -17.39 1.93
CA LEU A 624 11.29 -17.41 0.54
C LEU A 624 12.10 -18.47 -0.24
N PRO A 625 11.45 -19.53 -0.76
CA PRO A 625 12.10 -20.51 -1.65
C PRO A 625 12.69 -19.87 -2.91
N PRO A 626 13.51 -20.60 -3.69
CA PRO A 626 14.10 -20.10 -4.92
C PRO A 626 13.00 -19.80 -5.95
N THR A 627 13.17 -18.74 -6.74
CA THR A 627 12.23 -18.35 -7.82
C THR A 627 10.77 -18.27 -7.37
N SER A 628 10.52 -17.76 -6.16
CA SER A 628 9.18 -17.71 -5.55
C SER A 628 8.79 -16.30 -5.16
N ALA A 629 7.47 -16.04 -5.06
CA ALA A 629 6.94 -14.82 -4.48
C ALA A 629 5.77 -15.11 -3.55
N LYS A 630 5.61 -14.26 -2.53
CA LYS A 630 4.65 -14.44 -1.44
C LYS A 630 4.07 -13.09 -1.00
N VAL A 631 2.75 -13.04 -0.81
CA VAL A 631 2.06 -11.88 -0.21
C VAL A 631 2.06 -12.04 1.32
N VAL A 632 2.47 -10.98 2.02
CA VAL A 632 2.64 -10.96 3.48
C VAL A 632 1.92 -9.74 4.07
N PRO A 633 1.08 -9.92 5.10
CA PRO A 633 0.50 -8.82 5.85
C PRO A 633 1.52 -8.26 6.84
N LEU A 634 1.94 -7.02 6.65
CA LEU A 634 2.76 -6.28 7.61
C LEU A 634 1.87 -5.40 8.48
N SER A 635 2.12 -5.37 9.78
CA SER A 635 1.27 -4.69 10.76
C SER A 635 1.99 -3.56 11.49
N GLY A 636 1.24 -2.63 12.07
CA GLY A 636 1.77 -1.58 12.94
C GLY A 636 0.65 -0.74 13.58
N ILE A 637 1.00 0.16 14.49
CA ILE A 637 0.07 1.03 15.22
C ILE A 637 0.44 2.49 14.98
N PRO A 638 -0.51 3.35 14.51
CA PRO A 638 -0.30 4.79 14.49
C PRO A 638 -0.25 5.36 15.90
N THR A 639 0.78 6.15 16.22
CA THR A 639 1.03 6.70 17.57
C THR A 639 0.61 8.17 17.71
N GLY A 640 0.44 8.90 16.61
CA GLY A 640 0.10 10.33 16.62
C GLY A 640 -0.87 10.73 15.51
N VAL A 641 -1.64 11.80 15.75
CA VAL A 641 -2.60 12.36 14.78
C VAL A 641 -1.86 13.14 13.70
N GLY A 642 -2.23 12.95 12.43
CA GLY A 642 -1.62 13.64 11.30
C GLY A 642 -1.36 12.75 10.08
N PRO A 643 -0.70 13.26 9.03
CA PRO A 643 -0.39 12.48 7.85
C PRO A 643 0.65 11.38 8.16
N VAL A 644 0.40 10.16 7.67
CA VAL A 644 1.33 9.03 7.77
C VAL A 644 1.81 8.67 6.37
N SER A 645 3.12 8.52 6.20
CA SER A 645 3.71 8.11 4.91
C SER A 645 4.44 6.80 5.06
N ILE A 646 4.03 5.82 4.25
CA ILE A 646 4.69 4.52 4.13
C ILE A 646 5.32 4.41 2.74
N PRO A 647 6.58 4.83 2.57
CA PRO A 647 7.24 4.78 1.28
C PRO A 647 7.79 3.41 0.91
N GLY A 648 7.87 2.47 1.87
CA GLY A 648 8.48 1.16 1.66
C GLY A 648 8.50 0.27 2.90
N CYS A 649 9.44 -0.67 2.92
CA CYS A 649 9.69 -1.57 4.05
C CYS A 649 11.16 -1.51 4.48
N VAL A 650 11.41 -1.69 5.78
CA VAL A 650 12.75 -1.97 6.29
C VAL A 650 12.91 -3.48 6.36
N VAL A 651 14.00 -3.98 5.80
CA VAL A 651 14.30 -5.41 5.68
C VAL A 651 15.65 -5.66 6.34
N HIS A 652 15.69 -6.61 7.27
CA HIS A 652 16.91 -7.19 7.81
C HIS A 652 17.14 -8.53 7.12
N CYS A 653 18.18 -8.60 6.31
CA CYS A 653 18.50 -9.75 5.48
C CYS A 653 20.01 -9.81 5.26
N PHE A 654 20.60 -11.00 5.32
CA PHE A 654 22.07 -11.18 5.32
C PHE A 654 22.76 -10.33 6.40
N GLY A 655 22.21 -10.24 7.61
CA GLY A 655 22.81 -9.54 8.76
C GLY A 655 22.91 -8.01 8.67
N VAL A 656 22.35 -7.38 7.62
CA VAL A 656 22.37 -5.92 7.41
C VAL A 656 20.95 -5.42 7.18
N VAL A 657 20.66 -4.23 7.70
CA VAL A 657 19.34 -3.59 7.60
C VAL A 657 19.31 -2.63 6.41
N THR A 658 18.39 -2.86 5.48
CA THR A 658 18.21 -2.05 4.27
C THR A 658 16.78 -1.54 4.16
N GLU A 659 16.60 -0.39 3.53
CA GLU A 659 15.29 0.17 3.23
C GLU A 659 14.91 -0.07 1.77
N HIS A 660 13.74 -0.68 1.55
CA HIS A 660 13.21 -1.06 0.25
C HIS A 660 12.01 -0.17 -0.08
N LEU A 661 12.20 0.80 -0.97
CA LEU A 661 11.15 1.73 -1.39
C LEU A 661 10.27 1.12 -2.49
N PHE A 662 8.94 1.28 -2.39
CA PHE A 662 8.02 0.77 -3.41
C PHE A 662 8.25 1.42 -4.78
N LYS A 663 8.50 2.74 -4.79
CA LYS A 663 8.78 3.51 -6.01
C LYS A 663 9.97 2.97 -6.80
N ASP A 664 11.01 2.47 -6.14
CA ASP A 664 12.19 1.93 -6.83
C ASP A 664 11.87 0.66 -7.61
N VAL A 665 10.98 -0.18 -7.07
CA VAL A 665 10.51 -1.40 -7.74
C VAL A 665 9.52 -1.06 -8.85
N ASP A 666 8.63 -0.09 -8.66
CA ASP A 666 7.69 0.34 -9.69
C ASP A 666 8.40 0.87 -10.94
N ASN A 667 9.47 1.66 -10.74
CA ASN A 667 10.33 2.13 -11.83
C ASN A 667 11.01 0.96 -12.56
N LEU A 668 11.48 -0.06 -11.82
CA LEU A 668 12.08 -1.26 -12.39
C LEU A 668 11.07 -2.07 -13.21
N LEU A 669 9.84 -2.23 -12.71
CA LEU A 669 8.76 -2.92 -13.41
C LEU A 669 8.32 -2.16 -14.67
N GLN A 670 8.24 -0.83 -14.60
CA GLN A 670 7.94 0.00 -15.76
C GLN A 670 9.05 -0.10 -16.82
N GLY A 671 10.32 -0.10 -16.41
CA GLY A 671 11.45 -0.35 -17.30
C GLY A 671 11.42 -1.74 -17.92
N ALA A 672 11.06 -2.79 -17.17
CA ALA A 672 10.91 -4.15 -17.71
C ALA A 672 9.78 -4.24 -18.73
N ALA A 673 8.64 -3.58 -18.47
CA ALA A 673 7.52 -3.53 -19.41
C ALA A 673 7.87 -2.78 -20.72
N GLN A 674 8.78 -1.82 -20.66
CA GLN A 674 9.29 -1.06 -21.81
C GLN A 674 10.47 -1.75 -22.51
N GLY A 675 10.91 -2.93 -22.04
CA GLY A 675 12.07 -3.65 -22.59
C GLY A 675 13.43 -3.02 -22.24
N LEU A 676 13.46 -2.08 -21.28
CA LEU A 676 14.68 -1.42 -20.81
C LEU A 676 15.40 -2.27 -19.74
N VAL A 677 14.66 -3.04 -18.94
CA VAL A 677 15.20 -3.94 -17.91
C VAL A 677 15.15 -5.39 -18.39
N ILE A 678 16.17 -6.17 -18.02
CA ILE A 678 16.37 -7.56 -18.48
C ILE A 678 15.19 -8.46 -18.09
N SER A 679 14.65 -8.33 -16.88
CA SER A 679 13.53 -9.15 -16.42
C SER A 679 12.74 -8.51 -15.28
N ASP A 680 11.44 -8.80 -15.24
CA ASP A 680 10.57 -8.52 -14.10
C ASP A 680 10.75 -9.62 -13.04
N PRO A 681 11.22 -9.30 -11.81
CA PRO A 681 11.49 -10.27 -10.76
C PRO A 681 10.25 -11.02 -10.27
N PHE A 682 9.06 -10.43 -10.35
CA PHE A 682 7.80 -11.09 -9.95
C PHE A 682 7.28 -12.01 -11.06
N ARG A 683 7.50 -11.65 -12.32
CA ARG A 683 7.16 -12.50 -13.48
C ARG A 683 8.01 -13.76 -13.54
N CYS A 684 9.30 -13.66 -13.20
CA CYS A 684 10.19 -14.82 -13.08
C CYS A 684 9.70 -15.84 -12.04
N CYS A 685 8.90 -15.40 -11.05
CA CYS A 685 8.32 -16.25 -10.02
C CYS A 685 6.93 -16.82 -10.40
N GLY A 686 6.51 -16.70 -11.67
CA GLY A 686 5.29 -17.35 -12.19
C GLY A 686 3.97 -16.60 -11.97
N LEU A 687 3.99 -15.34 -11.53
CA LEU A 687 2.77 -14.56 -11.23
C LEU A 687 2.34 -13.63 -12.39
N GLY A 688 1.02 -13.53 -12.59
CA GLY A 688 0.39 -12.69 -13.61
C GLY A 688 0.41 -11.19 -13.30
N LYS A 689 0.01 -10.36 -14.27
CA LYS A 689 -0.06 -8.89 -14.12
C LYS A 689 -1.10 -8.51 -13.04
N VAL A 690 -0.64 -8.10 -11.87
CA VAL A 690 -1.47 -7.46 -10.84
C VAL A 690 -1.51 -5.95 -11.11
N LYS A 691 -2.71 -5.35 -11.07
CA LYS A 691 -2.90 -3.91 -11.24
C LYS A 691 -2.37 -3.21 -9.99
N LEU A 692 -1.25 -2.51 -10.12
CA LEU A 692 -0.61 -1.79 -9.02
C LEU A 692 -1.56 -0.70 -8.49
N ALA A 693 -1.89 -0.75 -7.20
CA ALA A 693 -2.70 0.29 -6.55
C ALA A 693 -1.81 1.50 -6.23
N ALA A 694 -2.24 2.71 -6.59
CA ALA A 694 -1.56 3.93 -6.15
C ALA A 694 -1.67 4.04 -4.62
N PRO A 695 -0.59 4.42 -3.91
CA PRO A 695 -0.65 4.60 -2.47
C PRO A 695 -1.69 5.71 -2.14
N PRO A 696 -2.67 5.44 -1.24
CA PRO A 696 -3.63 6.43 -0.80
C PRO A 696 -2.95 7.50 0.06
N ALA A 697 -3.59 8.66 0.18
CA ALA A 697 -3.18 9.65 1.19
C ALA A 697 -3.67 9.14 2.55
N ILE A 698 -2.74 8.81 3.45
CA ILE A 698 -3.07 8.23 4.77
C ILE A 698 -3.08 9.33 5.82
N THR A 699 -4.20 9.48 6.53
CA THR A 699 -4.36 10.41 7.65
C THR A 699 -4.74 9.66 8.92
N ALA A 700 -3.95 9.80 9.98
CA ALA A 700 -4.27 9.25 11.30
C ALA A 700 -5.19 10.22 12.05
N ALA A 701 -6.41 9.77 12.33
CA ALA A 701 -7.42 10.44 13.15
C ALA A 701 -7.18 10.17 14.65
N PRO A 702 -7.68 11.03 15.54
CA PRO A 702 -7.63 10.79 16.99
C PRO A 702 -8.32 9.48 17.38
N PRO A 703 -8.01 8.92 18.58
CA PRO A 703 -8.68 7.71 19.07
C PRO A 703 -10.20 7.83 18.99
N LEU A 704 -10.85 6.82 18.43
CA LEU A 704 -12.30 6.76 18.26
C LEU A 704 -12.91 5.71 19.20
N PRO A 705 -14.18 5.86 19.62
CA PRO A 705 -14.86 4.80 20.37
C PRO A 705 -14.93 3.51 19.51
N LEU A 706 -14.93 2.32 20.13
CA LEU A 706 -15.03 1.04 19.41
C LEU A 706 -16.18 0.23 20.00
N LEU A 707 -17.27 0.10 19.25
CA LEU A 707 -18.43 -0.67 19.68
C LEU A 707 -18.37 -2.07 19.08
N VAL A 708 -18.45 -3.10 19.91
CA VAL A 708 -18.53 -4.50 19.50
C VAL A 708 -19.91 -5.03 19.87
N ALA A 709 -20.59 -5.64 18.90
CA ALA A 709 -21.91 -6.24 19.08
C ALA A 709 -21.83 -7.76 19.11
N HIS A 710 -22.54 -8.37 20.05
CA HIS A 710 -22.71 -9.81 20.18
C HIS A 710 -24.20 -10.14 20.26
N VAL A 711 -24.67 -11.13 19.48
CA VAL A 711 -26.04 -11.65 19.60
C VAL A 711 -26.08 -12.60 20.80
N VAL A 712 -26.96 -12.36 21.76
CA VAL A 712 -27.08 -13.16 22.98
C VAL A 712 -27.91 -14.41 22.66
N GLY A 713 -27.27 -15.59 22.59
CA GLY A 713 -27.92 -16.86 22.25
C GLY A 713 -27.11 -17.87 21.45
N GLY A 714 -25.86 -17.55 21.04
CA GLY A 714 -24.92 -18.44 20.33
C GLY A 714 -24.60 -17.97 18.89
N ASP A 715 -23.54 -18.50 18.29
CA ASP A 715 -23.04 -18.14 16.94
C ASP A 715 -23.92 -18.63 15.77
N GLY A 716 -25.10 -19.20 16.07
CA GLY A 716 -26.00 -19.79 15.09
C GLY A 716 -27.06 -18.82 14.58
N ALA A 717 -27.42 -18.94 13.31
CA ALA A 717 -28.56 -18.21 12.75
C ALA A 717 -29.86 -18.59 13.48
N ALA A 718 -30.64 -17.60 13.91
CA ALA A 718 -31.95 -17.83 14.50
C ALA A 718 -32.90 -18.33 13.40
N ILE A 719 -33.31 -19.60 13.49
CA ILE A 719 -34.31 -20.20 12.59
C ILE A 719 -35.69 -19.79 13.09
N LEU A 720 -36.43 -19.02 12.28
CA LEU A 720 -37.81 -18.64 12.54
C LEU A 720 -38.73 -19.30 11.52
N TYR A 721 -39.91 -19.74 11.94
CA TYR A 721 -40.94 -20.19 11.00
C TYR A 721 -41.71 -18.99 10.42
N GLU A 722 -42.19 -19.10 9.18
CA GLU A 722 -43.00 -18.04 8.54
C GLU A 722 -44.11 -17.52 9.47
N GLY A 723 -44.14 -16.20 9.71
CA GLY A 723 -45.10 -15.55 10.60
C GLY A 723 -44.77 -15.59 12.11
N GLU A 724 -43.68 -16.23 12.53
CA GLU A 724 -43.19 -16.21 13.91
C GLU A 724 -42.72 -14.80 14.31
N VAL A 725 -43.04 -14.38 15.54
CA VAL A 725 -42.55 -13.13 16.13
C VAL A 725 -41.61 -13.46 17.29
N ARG A 726 -40.37 -12.97 17.22
CA ARG A 726 -39.33 -13.28 18.21
C ARG A 726 -38.50 -12.06 18.58
N ASP A 727 -38.14 -11.98 19.86
CA ASP A 727 -37.22 -10.97 20.37
C ASP A 727 -35.79 -11.49 20.29
N ILE A 728 -34.92 -10.73 19.62
CA ILE A 728 -33.49 -10.99 19.49
C ILE A 728 -32.76 -10.04 20.43
N SER A 729 -32.06 -10.61 21.41
CA SER A 729 -31.24 -9.87 22.37
C SER A 729 -29.85 -9.60 21.79
N LEU A 730 -29.45 -8.33 21.71
CA LEU A 730 -28.13 -7.89 21.26
C LEU A 730 -27.39 -7.23 22.41
N ARG A 731 -26.14 -7.62 22.63
CA ARG A 731 -25.25 -7.00 23.61
C ARG A 731 -24.22 -6.13 22.89
N LEU A 732 -24.23 -4.84 23.18
CA LEU A 732 -23.25 -3.88 22.69
C LEU A 732 -22.26 -3.57 23.79
N THR A 733 -20.97 -3.63 23.48
CA THR A 733 -19.87 -3.40 24.42
C THR A 733 -18.93 -2.32 23.86
N ASN A 734 -18.55 -1.34 24.68
CA ASN A 734 -17.52 -0.37 24.28
C ASN A 734 -16.14 -0.96 24.57
N ALA A 735 -15.50 -1.54 23.55
CA ALA A 735 -14.14 -2.10 23.62
C ALA A 735 -13.05 -1.05 23.39
N GLY A 736 -13.41 0.22 23.16
CA GLY A 736 -12.47 1.31 22.90
C GLY A 736 -12.03 2.07 24.15
N THR A 737 -11.12 3.02 23.97
CA THR A 737 -10.61 3.89 25.05
C THR A 737 -11.42 5.19 25.22
N VAL A 738 -12.33 5.49 24.28
CA VAL A 738 -13.14 6.71 24.25
C VAL A 738 -14.62 6.36 24.52
N PRO A 739 -15.34 7.15 25.35
CA PRO A 739 -16.76 6.93 25.59
C PRO A 739 -17.60 7.19 24.34
N VAL A 740 -18.70 6.43 24.18
CA VAL A 740 -19.72 6.69 23.15
C VAL A 740 -20.74 7.67 23.70
N GLU A 741 -20.81 8.89 23.18
CA GLU A 741 -21.76 9.92 23.66
C GLU A 741 -22.98 10.05 22.76
N GLN A 742 -22.82 9.83 21.46
CA GLN A 742 -23.90 9.90 20.48
C GLN A 742 -23.99 8.56 19.76
N ALA A 743 -25.18 7.98 19.67
CA ALA A 743 -25.45 6.83 18.81
C ALA A 743 -26.84 6.93 18.17
N HIS A 744 -26.92 6.55 16.89
CA HIS A 744 -28.14 6.51 16.10
C HIS A 744 -28.32 5.11 15.50
N LEU A 745 -29.52 4.55 15.66
CA LEU A 745 -29.86 3.20 15.24
C LEU A 745 -30.71 3.24 13.97
N SER A 746 -30.34 2.44 12.97
CA SER A 746 -31.07 2.31 11.69
C SER A 746 -31.08 0.86 11.23
N PHE A 747 -32.07 0.45 10.43
CA PHE A 747 -32.13 -0.88 9.82
C PHE A 747 -31.96 -0.76 8.30
N SER A 748 -31.27 -1.73 7.70
CA SER A 748 -31.01 -1.76 6.26
C SER A 748 -31.00 -3.21 5.75
N GLY A 749 -31.13 -3.39 4.43
CA GLY A 749 -31.08 -4.70 3.78
C GLY A 749 -32.45 -5.22 3.34
N LYS A 750 -32.45 -6.45 2.80
CA LYS A 750 -33.70 -7.13 2.38
C LYS A 750 -34.53 -7.45 3.63
N ASN A 751 -35.85 -7.27 3.54
CA ASN A 751 -36.81 -7.51 4.64
C ASN A 751 -36.65 -6.59 5.86
N GLN A 752 -36.20 -5.34 5.69
CA GLN A 752 -36.16 -4.35 6.79
C GLN A 752 -37.52 -4.12 7.46
N ASP A 753 -38.61 -4.23 6.69
CA ASP A 753 -40.00 -4.08 7.17
C ASP A 753 -40.44 -5.22 8.12
N ALA A 754 -39.62 -6.26 8.26
CA ALA A 754 -39.84 -7.36 9.20
C ALA A 754 -39.54 -6.99 10.66
N VAL A 755 -38.84 -5.87 10.91
CA VAL A 755 -38.54 -5.40 12.26
C VAL A 755 -39.75 -4.66 12.83
N VAL A 756 -40.34 -5.20 13.89
CA VAL A 756 -41.59 -4.70 14.49
C VAL A 756 -41.32 -3.67 15.58
N ASN A 757 -40.25 -3.86 16.35
CA ASN A 757 -39.86 -2.94 17.42
C ASN A 757 -38.36 -2.65 17.36
N ALA A 758 -38.01 -1.37 17.39
CA ALA A 758 -36.66 -0.86 17.34
C ALA A 758 -36.26 -0.29 18.72
N PRO A 759 -35.15 -0.73 19.34
CA PRO A 759 -34.77 -0.34 20.70
C PRO A 759 -34.08 1.03 20.77
N TYR A 760 -34.67 2.06 20.15
CA TYR A 760 -34.10 3.41 20.10
C TYR A 760 -33.99 4.07 21.48
N GLU A 761 -35.05 3.94 22.31
CA GLU A 761 -35.09 4.52 23.66
C GLU A 761 -34.11 3.85 24.61
N ALA A 762 -33.99 2.52 24.54
CA ALA A 762 -33.05 1.75 25.35
C ALA A 762 -31.60 2.17 25.07
N LEU A 763 -31.23 2.31 23.80
CA LEU A 763 -29.89 2.79 23.42
C LEU A 763 -29.65 4.23 23.88
N ARG A 764 -30.62 5.14 23.68
CA ARG A 764 -30.49 6.55 24.07
C ARG A 764 -30.36 6.74 25.58
N SER A 765 -31.06 5.93 26.38
CA SER A 765 -30.98 5.96 27.84
C SER A 765 -29.65 5.46 28.42
N ALA A 766 -28.91 4.65 27.65
CA ALA A 766 -27.64 4.06 28.06
C ALA A 766 -26.41 4.91 27.67
N LEU A 767 -26.60 6.00 26.92
CA LEU A 767 -25.52 6.91 26.55
C LEU A 767 -25.32 7.97 27.65
N PRO A 768 -24.06 8.32 28.01
CA PRO A 768 -22.81 7.89 27.38
C PRO A 768 -22.31 6.51 27.86
N LEU A 769 -21.90 5.64 26.93
CA LEU A 769 -21.30 4.34 27.23
C LEU A 769 -19.80 4.49 27.49
N LEU A 770 -19.39 4.35 28.75
CA LEU A 770 -17.98 4.37 29.15
C LEU A 770 -17.20 3.17 28.58
N PRO A 771 -15.86 3.26 28.43
CA PRO A 771 -15.00 2.12 28.10
C PRO A 771 -15.29 0.91 29.01
N GLY A 772 -15.52 -0.27 28.40
CA GLY A 772 -15.86 -1.51 29.09
C GLY A 772 -17.33 -1.65 29.53
N ALA A 773 -18.18 -0.63 29.36
CA ALA A 773 -19.60 -0.73 29.67
C ALA A 773 -20.37 -1.52 28.59
N GLU A 774 -21.40 -2.25 29.01
CA GLU A 774 -22.26 -3.07 28.15
C GLU A 774 -23.73 -2.62 28.21
N VAL A 775 -24.43 -2.65 27.08
CA VAL A 775 -25.89 -2.44 27.00
C VAL A 775 -26.56 -3.58 26.23
N SER A 776 -27.70 -4.05 26.72
CA SER A 776 -28.51 -5.08 26.06
C SER A 776 -29.73 -4.45 25.38
N LEU A 777 -29.85 -4.63 24.06
CA LEU A 777 -30.95 -4.17 23.22
C LEU A 777 -31.83 -5.35 22.82
N GLN A 778 -33.15 -5.17 22.85
CA GLN A 778 -34.12 -6.17 22.37
C GLN A 778 -34.70 -5.72 21.03
N VAL A 779 -34.47 -6.50 19.98
CA VAL A 779 -35.01 -6.25 18.63
C VAL A 779 -36.08 -7.29 18.33
N THR A 780 -37.33 -6.85 18.16
CA THR A 780 -38.45 -7.75 17.81
C THR A 780 -38.54 -7.91 16.30
N VAL A 781 -38.39 -9.13 15.79
CA VAL A 781 -38.45 -9.45 14.36
C VAL A 781 -39.62 -10.40 14.08
N LYS A 782 -40.38 -10.13 13.01
CA LYS A 782 -41.42 -11.00 12.46
C LYS A 782 -40.90 -11.71 11.20
N ALA A 783 -40.97 -13.04 11.17
CA ALA A 783 -40.53 -13.82 10.03
C ALA A 783 -41.39 -13.53 8.78
N TRP A 784 -40.72 -13.18 7.66
CA TRP A 784 -41.34 -12.85 6.37
C TRP A 784 -41.70 -14.09 5.56
N GLN A 785 -42.53 -13.93 4.52
CA GLN A 785 -42.95 -15.03 3.65
C GLN A 785 -41.89 -15.32 2.58
N LEU A 786 -41.55 -16.59 2.35
CA LEU A 786 -40.57 -16.98 1.34
C LEU A 786 -41.21 -17.10 -0.05
N SER A 787 -40.77 -16.24 -0.96
CA SER A 787 -41.11 -16.31 -2.39
C SER A 787 -40.46 -17.52 -3.07
N PRO A 788 -41.05 -18.09 -4.14
CA PRO A 788 -40.49 -19.25 -4.84
C PRO A 788 -39.10 -19.01 -5.45
N ALA A 789 -38.70 -17.76 -5.68
CA ALA A 789 -37.38 -17.36 -6.17
C ALA A 789 -36.25 -17.47 -5.12
N ASP A 790 -36.56 -17.32 -3.82
CA ASP A 790 -35.57 -17.32 -2.73
C ASP A 790 -35.14 -18.73 -2.28
N ARG A 791 -35.63 -19.78 -2.95
CA ARG A 791 -35.41 -21.20 -2.61
C ARG A 791 -33.95 -21.69 -2.72
N ARG A 792 -33.03 -20.88 -3.26
CA ARG A 792 -31.64 -21.31 -3.57
C ARG A 792 -30.52 -20.56 -2.82
N SER A 793 -30.81 -19.48 -2.09
CA SER A 793 -29.78 -18.71 -1.37
C SER A 793 -29.86 -18.91 0.14
N LYS A 794 -29.00 -19.74 0.72
CA LYS A 794 -29.02 -20.05 2.16
C LYS A 794 -28.51 -18.93 3.10
N GLN A 795 -28.00 -17.78 2.61
CA GLN A 795 -27.28 -16.82 3.48
C GLN A 795 -27.48 -15.31 3.17
N GLY A 796 -28.47 -14.90 2.37
CA GLY A 796 -28.54 -13.52 1.84
C GLY A 796 -29.71 -12.62 2.26
N ALA A 797 -30.57 -13.04 3.19
CA ALA A 797 -31.89 -12.40 3.39
C ALA A 797 -32.15 -11.84 4.80
N SER A 798 -31.14 -11.76 5.68
CA SER A 798 -31.32 -11.25 7.05
C SER A 798 -31.30 -9.71 7.10
N PRO A 799 -32.16 -9.07 7.90
CA PRO A 799 -32.06 -7.63 8.17
C PRO A 799 -30.73 -7.28 8.85
N LEU A 800 -30.14 -6.15 8.44
CA LEU A 800 -28.89 -5.62 8.95
C LEU A 800 -29.20 -4.44 9.89
N LEU A 801 -28.81 -4.57 11.15
CA LEU A 801 -28.83 -3.47 12.10
C LEU A 801 -27.60 -2.59 11.87
N VAL A 802 -27.79 -1.29 11.64
CA VAL A 802 -26.72 -0.32 11.42
C VAL A 802 -26.75 0.74 12.52
N ILE A 803 -25.69 0.77 13.32
CA ILE A 803 -25.52 1.73 14.42
C ILE A 803 -24.44 2.74 14.02
N TYR A 804 -24.77 4.02 14.00
CA TYR A 804 -23.81 5.11 13.84
C TYR A 804 -23.48 5.68 15.22
N TYR A 805 -22.22 5.82 15.58
CA TYR A 805 -21.82 6.26 16.92
C TYR A 805 -20.58 7.16 16.91
N ALA A 806 -20.49 8.09 17.87
CA ALA A 806 -19.39 9.05 17.98
C ALA A 806 -19.09 9.43 19.44
N GLY A 807 -17.86 9.92 19.65
CA GLY A 807 -17.38 10.44 20.94
C GLY A 807 -17.52 11.96 21.09
N PRO A 808 -16.93 12.54 22.16
CA PRO A 808 -17.15 13.93 22.60
C PRO A 808 -16.69 15.02 21.63
N VAL A 809 -15.71 14.74 20.77
CA VAL A 809 -15.08 15.78 19.95
C VAL A 809 -15.93 16.06 18.71
N ALA A 810 -16.51 17.27 18.64
CA ALA A 810 -17.40 17.71 17.55
C ALA A 810 -16.77 17.65 16.14
N ALA A 811 -15.43 17.65 16.04
CA ALA A 811 -14.67 17.59 14.79
C ALA A 811 -14.13 16.19 14.45
N ALA A 812 -14.16 15.21 15.36
CA ALA A 812 -13.64 13.86 15.11
C ALA A 812 -14.67 13.04 14.30
N PRO A 813 -14.25 12.20 13.34
CA PRO A 813 -15.17 11.36 12.59
C PRO A 813 -15.90 10.35 13.49
N GLY A 814 -17.13 9.99 13.13
CA GLY A 814 -17.89 8.94 13.80
C GLY A 814 -17.57 7.55 13.24
N ARG A 815 -18.20 6.52 13.79
CA ARG A 815 -18.14 5.14 13.31
C ARG A 815 -19.52 4.62 12.97
N ARG A 816 -19.55 3.63 12.09
CA ARG A 816 -20.68 2.79 11.75
C ARG A 816 -20.41 1.39 12.32
N LEU A 817 -21.46 0.65 12.66
CA LEU A 817 -21.37 -0.76 13.00
C LEU A 817 -22.56 -1.45 12.33
N ALA A 818 -22.27 -2.42 11.47
CA ALA A 818 -23.29 -3.21 10.80
C ALA A 818 -23.34 -4.62 11.42
N VAL A 819 -24.44 -4.93 12.10
CA VAL A 819 -24.67 -6.21 12.78
C VAL A 819 -25.75 -6.98 12.01
N PRO A 820 -25.41 -8.11 11.34
CA PRO A 820 -26.43 -8.97 10.78
C PRO A 820 -27.18 -9.66 11.91
N LEU A 821 -28.51 -9.59 11.89
CA LEU A 821 -29.34 -10.27 12.91
C LEU A 821 -29.37 -11.79 12.70
N GLN A 822 -28.72 -12.30 11.64
CA GLN A 822 -28.57 -13.73 11.30
C GLN A 822 -29.89 -14.51 11.41
N VAL A 823 -30.99 -13.93 10.94
CA VAL A 823 -32.30 -14.61 10.92
C VAL A 823 -32.43 -15.41 9.64
N SER A 824 -32.72 -16.72 9.77
CA SER A 824 -33.12 -17.58 8.65
C SER A 824 -34.58 -17.97 8.79
N VAL A 825 -35.38 -17.73 7.76
CA VAL A 825 -36.79 -18.15 7.78
C VAL A 825 -36.93 -19.53 7.13
N SER A 826 -37.68 -20.42 7.78
CA SER A 826 -38.10 -21.72 7.24
C SER A 826 -39.61 -21.79 7.10
N ARG A 827 -40.11 -22.56 6.12
CA ARG A 827 -41.53 -22.87 6.02
C ARG A 827 -41.90 -23.79 7.19
N GLY A 828 -42.77 -23.31 8.08
CA GLY A 828 -43.36 -24.11 9.15
C GLY A 828 -44.47 -24.99 8.59
N LEU A 829 -45.69 -24.50 8.59
CA LEU A 829 -46.86 -25.19 8.02
C LEU A 829 -47.00 -24.94 6.52
N ARG A 830 -47.31 -25.99 5.76
CA ARG A 830 -47.53 -25.89 4.31
C ARG A 830 -49.01 -26.10 3.96
N PHE A 831 -49.59 -25.14 3.25
CA PHE A 831 -50.91 -25.30 2.62
C PHE A 831 -50.87 -26.40 1.55
N VAL A 832 -51.71 -27.41 1.73
CA VAL A 832 -51.95 -28.49 0.76
C VAL A 832 -53.14 -28.12 -0.12
N LYS A 833 -54.24 -27.69 0.50
CA LYS A 833 -55.49 -27.35 -0.18
C LYS A 833 -56.32 -26.39 0.65
N ALA A 834 -57.07 -25.51 -0.02
CA ALA A 834 -58.12 -24.71 0.59
C ALA A 834 -59.39 -24.85 -0.26
N ARG A 835 -60.55 -25.09 0.36
CA ARG A 835 -61.84 -25.17 -0.35
C ARG A 835 -63.01 -24.76 0.55
N LEU A 836 -64.08 -24.31 -0.07
CA LEU A 836 -65.37 -24.14 0.58
C LEU A 836 -66.12 -25.49 0.57
N LEU A 837 -66.55 -25.94 1.74
CA LEU A 837 -67.44 -27.08 1.89
C LEU A 837 -68.85 -26.57 2.19
N SER A 838 -69.82 -26.98 1.36
CA SER A 838 -71.24 -26.91 1.69
C SER A 838 -71.65 -28.28 2.24
N MET A 839 -72.11 -28.33 3.50
CA MET A 839 -72.59 -29.57 4.09
C MET A 839 -74.11 -29.69 3.91
N GLU A 840 -74.53 -30.63 3.07
CA GLU A 840 -75.94 -31.03 2.90
C GLU A 840 -76.41 -32.01 3.99
N ILE A 841 -75.53 -32.47 4.89
CA ILE A 841 -75.85 -33.40 5.98
C ILE A 841 -75.50 -32.74 7.32
N PRO A 842 -76.36 -32.81 8.35
CA PRO A 842 -76.12 -32.14 9.64
C PRO A 842 -74.83 -32.63 10.33
N ALA A 843 -73.90 -31.71 10.60
CA ALA A 843 -72.73 -31.94 11.44
C ALA A 843 -72.72 -30.98 12.63
N ARG A 844 -72.58 -31.52 13.85
CA ARG A 844 -72.55 -30.71 15.07
C ARG A 844 -71.10 -30.29 15.37
N VAL A 845 -70.77 -29.02 15.19
CA VAL A 845 -69.56 -28.42 15.79
C VAL A 845 -69.95 -27.96 17.20
N SER A 846 -69.44 -28.64 18.23
CA SER A 846 -69.86 -28.41 19.62
C SER A 846 -69.42 -27.02 20.09
N GLU A 847 -70.37 -26.13 20.41
CA GLU A 847 -70.08 -24.79 20.96
C GLU A 847 -69.81 -24.76 22.48
N THR A 848 -69.86 -25.89 23.20
CA THR A 848 -69.59 -25.90 24.66
C THR A 848 -68.85 -27.16 25.14
N LEU A 849 -67.81 -26.95 25.96
CA LEU A 849 -67.13 -27.96 26.77
C LEU A 849 -68.06 -28.40 27.92
N PRO A 850 -68.26 -29.69 28.22
CA PRO A 850 -68.86 -30.09 29.49
C PRO A 850 -67.89 -29.81 30.63
N ALA A 851 -68.38 -29.15 31.69
CA ALA A 851 -67.64 -28.83 32.90
C ALA A 851 -67.13 -30.10 33.63
N ALA A 852 -65.90 -30.02 34.17
CA ALA A 852 -65.30 -31.00 35.10
C ALA A 852 -65.99 -30.92 36.49
N ALA A 853 -66.03 -31.91 37.39
CA ALA A 853 -65.10 -33.00 37.76
C ALA A 853 -65.84 -34.04 38.70
N PRO A 854 -65.17 -34.83 39.59
CA PRO A 854 -64.71 -36.22 39.44
C PRO A 854 -65.38 -37.21 40.46
N PRO A 855 -64.98 -38.50 40.61
CA PRO A 855 -63.82 -38.86 41.46
C PRO A 855 -62.96 -40.07 41.00
N ALA A 856 -61.75 -40.11 41.57
CA ALA A 856 -60.77 -41.19 41.80
C ALA A 856 -60.92 -42.59 41.15
N GLY A 857 -59.81 -43.08 40.59
CA GLY A 857 -59.54 -44.51 40.42
C GLY A 857 -58.69 -44.88 39.21
N GLU A 858 -57.38 -45.03 39.44
CA GLU A 858 -56.42 -45.93 38.76
C GLU A 858 -56.18 -45.89 37.24
N GLU A 859 -54.96 -46.32 36.93
CA GLU A 859 -54.20 -46.26 35.68
C GLU A 859 -54.86 -47.03 34.52
N ASP A 860 -54.76 -46.52 33.28
CA ASP A 860 -53.90 -47.13 32.26
C ASP A 860 -53.86 -46.34 30.93
N GLY A 861 -52.75 -46.49 30.20
CA GLY A 861 -52.43 -45.75 28.99
C GLY A 861 -53.27 -46.14 27.75
N ARG A 862 -53.73 -45.09 27.03
CA ARG A 862 -53.94 -44.96 25.57
C ARG A 862 -54.95 -43.83 25.35
N ARG A 863 -54.48 -42.60 25.06
CA ARG A 863 -55.37 -41.54 24.53
C ARG A 863 -55.73 -41.86 23.08
N GLY A 864 -56.72 -42.74 22.90
CA GLY A 864 -57.42 -42.91 21.64
C GLY A 864 -58.13 -41.60 21.26
N GLY A 865 -58.00 -41.19 20.01
CA GLY A 865 -58.62 -39.98 19.47
C GLY A 865 -60.12 -39.94 19.74
N ARG A 866 -60.58 -38.80 20.26
CA ARG A 866 -61.99 -38.53 20.53
C ARG A 866 -62.70 -38.33 19.18
N LEU A 867 -63.18 -39.42 18.58
CA LEU A 867 -64.01 -39.41 17.37
C LEU A 867 -65.23 -38.50 17.58
N VAL A 868 -65.40 -37.51 16.70
CA VAL A 868 -66.63 -36.72 16.59
C VAL A 868 -67.75 -37.69 16.20
N LYS A 869 -68.62 -38.06 17.15
CA LYS A 869 -69.82 -38.85 16.85
C LYS A 869 -70.80 -37.97 16.06
N ILE A 870 -70.92 -38.21 14.76
CA ILE A 870 -71.93 -37.61 13.89
C ILE A 870 -73.29 -38.20 14.32
N ASN A 871 -74.21 -37.35 14.79
CA ASN A 871 -75.58 -37.74 15.10
C ASN A 871 -76.50 -37.22 13.99
N PRO A 872 -77.02 -38.07 13.09
CA PRO A 872 -77.61 -37.67 11.81
C PRO A 872 -78.93 -36.87 11.88
N TYR A 873 -79.47 -36.64 13.08
CA TYR A 873 -80.79 -36.00 13.25
C TYR A 873 -80.79 -34.80 14.22
N ARG A 874 -79.63 -34.18 14.50
CA ARG A 874 -79.51 -33.05 15.48
C ARG A 874 -78.61 -31.86 15.05
N GLY A 875 -78.36 -31.65 13.75
CA GLY A 875 -77.51 -30.54 13.27
C GLY A 875 -78.26 -29.49 12.45
N SER A 876 -77.66 -28.30 12.30
CA SER A 876 -78.10 -27.26 11.37
C SER A 876 -77.84 -27.69 9.93
N TRP A 877 -78.84 -27.50 9.06
CA TRP A 877 -78.73 -27.76 7.62
C TRP A 877 -78.16 -26.51 6.93
N GLY A 878 -77.22 -26.67 6.00
CA GLY A 878 -76.66 -25.55 5.22
C GLY A 878 -75.31 -24.98 5.70
N LEU A 879 -74.59 -25.69 6.57
CA LEU A 879 -73.28 -25.27 7.10
C LEU A 879 -72.25 -25.05 5.98
N ARG A 880 -71.76 -23.81 5.85
CA ARG A 880 -70.65 -23.42 4.97
C ARG A 880 -69.35 -23.37 5.78
N LEU A 881 -68.43 -24.29 5.50
CA LEU A 881 -67.14 -24.39 6.18
C LEU A 881 -65.99 -24.07 5.21
N LEU A 882 -65.12 -23.14 5.56
CA LEU A 882 -63.84 -22.98 4.88
C LEU A 882 -62.85 -24.02 5.42
N GLU A 883 -62.47 -24.98 4.58
CA GLU A 883 -61.49 -26.02 4.92
C GLU A 883 -60.09 -25.57 4.47
N LEU A 884 -59.16 -25.55 5.41
CA LEU A 884 -57.73 -25.37 5.17
C LEU A 884 -57.00 -26.66 5.53
N GLU A 885 -56.49 -27.38 4.52
CA GLU A 885 -55.64 -28.55 4.72
C GLU A 885 -54.17 -28.11 4.86
N LEU A 886 -53.64 -28.28 6.07
CA LEU A 886 -52.28 -27.91 6.44
C LEU A 886 -51.45 -29.17 6.66
N SER A 887 -50.29 -29.24 6.03
CA SER A 887 -49.28 -30.27 6.26
C SER A 887 -48.15 -29.73 7.12
N ASN A 888 -47.67 -30.53 8.06
CA ASN A 888 -46.49 -30.22 8.86
C ASN A 888 -45.28 -31.02 8.37
N PRO A 889 -44.42 -30.44 7.52
CA PRO A 889 -43.19 -31.09 7.04
C PRO A 889 -42.02 -31.00 8.03
N THR A 890 -42.24 -30.54 9.27
CA THR A 890 -41.17 -30.29 10.24
C THR A 890 -41.21 -31.32 11.39
N ASP A 891 -40.10 -31.40 12.14
CA ASP A 891 -39.97 -32.33 13.26
C ASP A 891 -40.77 -31.92 14.52
N GLU A 892 -41.25 -30.68 14.62
CA GLU A 892 -42.01 -30.19 15.77
C GLU A 892 -43.53 -30.20 15.52
N GLY A 893 -44.35 -30.47 16.53
CA GLY A 893 -45.81 -30.43 16.43
C GLY A 893 -46.36 -29.01 16.57
N PHE A 894 -47.28 -28.62 15.69
CA PHE A 894 -47.94 -27.30 15.72
C PHE A 894 -49.37 -27.40 16.25
N GLU A 895 -49.73 -26.53 17.18
CA GLU A 895 -51.12 -26.29 17.60
C GLU A 895 -51.65 -25.05 16.87
N VAL A 896 -52.64 -25.24 16.00
CA VAL A 896 -53.25 -24.18 15.20
C VAL A 896 -54.60 -23.79 15.81
N ASN A 897 -54.74 -22.51 16.14
CA ASN A 897 -55.93 -21.92 16.72
C ASN A 897 -56.53 -20.88 15.77
N VAL A 898 -57.83 -20.98 15.52
CA VAL A 898 -58.57 -20.02 14.70
C VAL A 898 -59.33 -19.06 15.60
N VAL A 899 -59.04 -17.77 15.45
CA VAL A 899 -59.71 -16.68 16.15
C VAL A 899 -60.53 -15.88 15.14
N VAL A 900 -61.82 -15.73 15.41
CA VAL A 900 -62.73 -14.90 14.62
C VAL A 900 -63.02 -13.61 15.39
N LEU A 901 -62.86 -12.47 14.73
CA LEU A 901 -63.15 -11.15 15.32
C LEU A 901 -64.61 -10.75 15.02
N PRO A 902 -65.49 -10.57 16.03
CA PRO A 902 -66.87 -10.14 15.81
C PRO A 902 -66.95 -8.66 15.41
N GLU A 903 -67.99 -8.29 14.66
CA GLU A 903 -68.30 -6.89 14.36
C GLU A 903 -68.93 -6.22 15.59
N GLY A 904 -68.31 -5.14 16.06
CA GLY A 904 -68.70 -4.42 17.29
C GLY A 904 -67.83 -4.85 18.47
N GLY A 905 -66.76 -4.08 18.74
CA GLY A 905 -65.86 -4.36 19.84
C GLY A 905 -66.59 -4.34 21.18
N ALA A 906 -66.63 -5.50 21.86
CA ALA A 906 -66.75 -5.71 23.32
C ALA A 906 -67.37 -7.08 23.72
N ALA A 907 -67.51 -8.07 22.84
CA ALA A 907 -67.86 -9.45 23.20
C ALA A 907 -66.67 -10.40 22.95
N ALA A 908 -66.42 -11.34 23.88
CA ALA A 908 -65.23 -12.20 23.90
C ALA A 908 -64.98 -12.93 22.57
N ALA A 909 -63.74 -12.89 22.08
CA ALA A 909 -63.33 -13.63 20.89
C ALA A 909 -63.65 -15.12 21.07
N THR A 910 -64.49 -15.67 20.21
CA THR A 910 -64.89 -17.08 20.28
C THR A 910 -63.77 -17.92 19.65
N ASP A 911 -63.04 -18.69 20.47
CA ASP A 911 -62.08 -19.67 19.98
C ASP A 911 -62.83 -20.82 19.29
N CYS A 912 -62.68 -20.92 17.98
CA CYS A 912 -63.57 -21.75 17.17
C CYS A 912 -63.11 -23.23 17.08
N SER A 913 -61.80 -23.49 17.24
CA SER A 913 -61.22 -24.84 17.43
C SER A 913 -59.70 -24.76 17.53
N THR A 914 -59.10 -25.72 18.25
CA THR A 914 -57.64 -25.94 18.30
C THR A 914 -57.30 -27.25 17.59
N THR A 915 -56.51 -27.20 16.53
CA THR A 915 -56.11 -28.38 15.74
C THR A 915 -54.61 -28.61 15.89
N ARG A 916 -54.23 -29.79 16.40
CA ARG A 916 -52.82 -30.19 16.50
C ARG A 916 -52.39 -30.94 15.23
N ILE A 917 -51.24 -30.57 14.68
CA ILE A 917 -50.65 -31.15 13.48
C ILE A 917 -49.26 -31.69 13.82
N ASP A 918 -49.17 -33.00 13.99
CA ASP A 918 -47.90 -33.68 14.28
C ASP A 918 -47.06 -33.86 12.99
N ARG A 919 -45.79 -34.21 13.17
CA ARG A 919 -44.79 -34.38 12.12
C ARG A 919 -45.27 -35.25 10.96
N ASP A 920 -45.02 -34.81 9.73
CA ASP A 920 -45.31 -35.51 8.47
C ASP A 920 -46.81 -35.83 8.22
N TYR A 921 -47.71 -35.31 9.06
CA TYR A 921 -49.16 -35.44 8.89
C TYR A 921 -49.79 -34.17 8.30
N SER A 922 -50.90 -34.35 7.59
CA SER A 922 -51.82 -33.27 7.24
C SER A 922 -53.05 -33.29 8.14
N ALA A 923 -53.49 -32.11 8.56
CA ALA A 923 -54.73 -31.94 9.31
C ALA A 923 -55.59 -30.87 8.64
N ARG A 924 -56.91 -31.02 8.79
CA ARG A 924 -57.91 -30.10 8.24
C ARG A 924 -58.33 -29.14 9.35
N VAL A 925 -58.14 -27.85 9.10
CA VAL A 925 -58.64 -26.77 9.95
C VAL A 925 -59.94 -26.27 9.31
N LEU A 926 -61.06 -26.41 10.04
CA LEU A 926 -62.40 -26.05 9.56
C LEU A 926 -62.84 -24.73 10.19
N ILE A 927 -63.26 -23.77 9.36
CA ILE A 927 -63.70 -22.45 9.80
C ILE A 927 -65.18 -22.28 9.40
N PRO A 928 -66.13 -22.29 10.35
CA PRO A 928 -67.54 -22.03 10.06
C PRO A 928 -67.75 -20.58 9.62
N LEU A 929 -68.42 -20.41 8.48
CA LEU A 929 -68.69 -19.10 7.91
C LEU A 929 -70.05 -18.52 8.36
N GLU A 930 -70.83 -19.25 9.15
CA GLU A 930 -72.18 -18.85 9.59
C GLU A 930 -72.17 -17.65 10.55
N HIS A 931 -71.09 -17.46 11.31
CA HIS A 931 -70.94 -16.32 12.21
C HIS A 931 -70.60 -15.01 11.47
N PHE A 932 -70.43 -15.04 10.15
CA PHE A 932 -70.18 -13.87 9.32
C PHE A 932 -71.48 -13.47 8.60
N LYS A 933 -72.09 -12.34 8.99
CA LYS A 933 -73.17 -11.74 8.21
C LYS A 933 -72.61 -11.27 6.86
N LEU A 934 -72.84 -12.03 5.79
CA LEU A 934 -72.46 -11.61 4.44
C LEU A 934 -73.35 -10.42 4.02
N PRO A 935 -72.80 -9.36 3.42
CA PRO A 935 -73.61 -8.27 2.89
C PRO A 935 -74.46 -8.75 1.71
N VAL A 936 -75.77 -8.45 1.73
CA VAL A 936 -76.70 -8.76 0.64
C VAL A 936 -76.32 -7.92 -0.58
N ILE A 937 -75.94 -8.57 -1.68
CA ILE A 937 -75.54 -7.89 -2.92
C ILE A 937 -76.79 -7.43 -3.69
N ASP A 938 -76.79 -6.18 -4.13
CA ASP A 938 -77.90 -5.50 -4.81
C ASP A 938 -78.16 -6.03 -6.24
N GLY A 939 -79.41 -5.94 -6.72
CA GLY A 939 -79.83 -6.33 -8.08
C GLY A 939 -79.13 -5.63 -9.25
N SER A 940 -78.26 -4.64 -8.99
CA SER A 940 -77.39 -4.04 -10.02
C SER A 940 -76.21 -4.93 -10.44
N PHE A 941 -75.95 -6.02 -9.73
CA PHE A 941 -74.79 -6.89 -9.93
C PHE A 941 -74.83 -7.71 -11.23
N LEU A 942 -76.01 -8.05 -11.75
CA LEU A 942 -76.16 -8.76 -13.03
C LEU A 942 -76.15 -7.83 -14.26
N GLY A 943 -76.26 -6.51 -14.05
CA GLY A 943 -76.22 -5.50 -15.12
C GLY A 943 -74.89 -4.75 -15.25
N LYS A 944 -73.94 -4.94 -14.33
CA LYS A 944 -72.60 -4.32 -14.35
C LYS A 944 -71.64 -5.18 -15.18
N THR A 945 -70.64 -4.54 -15.80
CA THR A 945 -69.56 -5.25 -16.53
C THR A 945 -68.79 -6.20 -15.59
N GLU A 946 -68.39 -7.38 -16.08
CA GLU A 946 -67.74 -8.45 -15.29
C GLU A 946 -66.58 -7.97 -14.39
N ARG A 947 -65.85 -6.92 -14.81
CA ARG A 947 -64.73 -6.35 -14.03
C ARG A 947 -65.15 -5.61 -12.77
N SER A 948 -66.30 -4.93 -12.77
CA SER A 948 -66.78 -4.15 -11.62
C SER A 948 -67.35 -5.07 -10.53
N ALA A 949 -68.13 -6.07 -10.96
CA ALA A 949 -68.67 -7.12 -10.11
C ALA A 949 -67.56 -7.92 -9.39
N LYS A 950 -66.48 -8.25 -10.11
CA LYS A 950 -65.33 -8.98 -9.55
C LYS A 950 -64.58 -8.19 -8.49
N ALA A 951 -64.41 -6.87 -8.66
CA ALA A 951 -63.72 -6.01 -7.70
C ALA A 951 -64.51 -5.83 -6.37
N GLU A 952 -65.84 -5.69 -6.45
CA GLU A 952 -66.71 -5.65 -5.26
C GLU A 952 -66.69 -6.98 -4.48
N VAL A 953 -66.65 -8.11 -5.21
CA VAL A 953 -66.52 -9.46 -4.61
C VAL A 953 -65.15 -9.67 -3.96
N ASP A 954 -64.08 -9.26 -4.63
CA ASP A 954 -62.72 -9.34 -4.09
C ASP A 954 -62.57 -8.47 -2.83
N ALA A 955 -63.20 -7.29 -2.78
CA ALA A 955 -63.23 -6.44 -1.59
C ALA A 955 -64.02 -7.07 -0.42
N CYS A 956 -65.13 -7.76 -0.71
CA CYS A 956 -65.92 -8.47 0.29
C CYS A 956 -65.19 -9.70 0.84
N ILE A 957 -64.53 -10.46 -0.03
CA ILE A 957 -63.66 -11.59 0.34
C ILE A 957 -62.48 -11.09 1.20
N ASP A 958 -61.83 -9.99 0.83
CA ASP A 958 -60.74 -9.41 1.61
C ASP A 958 -61.21 -8.92 2.99
N SER A 959 -62.42 -8.33 3.09
CA SER A 959 -63.04 -7.97 4.37
C SER A 959 -63.30 -9.19 5.25
N LEU A 960 -63.85 -10.28 4.69
CA LEU A 960 -64.08 -11.52 5.42
C LEU A 960 -62.78 -12.16 5.92
N ILE A 961 -61.78 -12.28 5.06
CA ILE A 961 -60.46 -12.83 5.39
C ILE A 961 -59.79 -12.01 6.49
N SER A 962 -59.93 -10.67 6.48
CA SER A 962 -59.32 -9.80 7.50
C SER A 962 -59.83 -10.05 8.93
N LYS A 963 -61.04 -10.62 9.06
CA LYS A 963 -61.67 -10.95 10.34
C LYS A 963 -61.23 -12.31 10.91
N ILE A 964 -60.54 -13.12 10.11
CA ILE A 964 -60.08 -14.46 10.48
C ILE A 964 -58.57 -14.41 10.77
N LYS A 965 -58.18 -14.76 12.00
CA LYS A 965 -56.77 -14.88 12.38
C LYS A 965 -56.45 -16.33 12.73
N VAL A 966 -55.55 -16.93 11.95
CA VAL A 966 -55.06 -18.29 12.21
C VAL A 966 -53.71 -18.18 12.90
N ARG A 967 -53.66 -18.48 14.19
CA ARG A 967 -52.44 -18.45 14.99
C ARG A 967 -51.94 -19.87 15.22
N TRP A 968 -50.64 -20.05 15.24
CA TRP A 968 -50.03 -21.32 15.58
C TRP A 968 -49.07 -21.17 16.76
N ARG A 969 -48.93 -22.25 17.53
CA ARG A 969 -47.93 -22.39 18.60
C ARG A 969 -47.16 -23.68 18.39
N SER A 970 -45.83 -23.60 18.47
CA SER A 970 -44.94 -24.77 18.47
C SER A 970 -44.09 -24.71 19.74
N GLY A 971 -43.98 -25.83 20.46
CA GLY A 971 -43.17 -25.92 21.66
C GLY A 971 -43.50 -24.89 22.76
N ARG A 972 -42.49 -24.48 23.55
CA ARG A 972 -42.65 -23.60 24.73
C ARG A 972 -42.54 -22.10 24.44
N SER A 973 -41.96 -21.70 23.30
CA SER A 973 -41.57 -20.29 23.05
C SER A 973 -41.91 -19.75 21.67
N SER A 974 -42.26 -20.59 20.69
CA SER A 974 -42.56 -20.15 19.31
C SER A 974 -44.05 -19.99 19.10
N ARG A 975 -44.45 -18.79 18.67
CA ARG A 975 -45.82 -18.44 18.29
C ARG A 975 -45.78 -17.63 17.00
N GLY A 976 -46.74 -17.88 16.12
CA GLY A 976 -46.84 -17.16 14.86
C GLY A 976 -48.27 -17.02 14.37
N GLU A 977 -48.43 -16.21 13.33
CA GLU A 977 -49.69 -16.00 12.61
C GLU A 977 -49.54 -16.47 11.17
N LEU A 978 -50.41 -17.37 10.73
CA LEU A 978 -50.40 -17.94 9.39
C LEU A 978 -51.16 -17.00 8.44
N SER A 979 -50.51 -16.56 7.35
CA SER A 979 -51.18 -15.79 6.31
C SER A 979 -52.11 -16.71 5.50
N ILE A 980 -53.41 -16.55 5.68
CA ILE A 980 -54.44 -17.32 4.95
C ILE A 980 -54.95 -16.59 3.69
N LYS A 981 -54.46 -15.37 3.40
CA LYS A 981 -55.08 -14.48 2.41
C LYS A 981 -55.21 -15.13 1.02
N GLU A 982 -54.09 -15.59 0.45
CA GLU A 982 -54.09 -16.19 -0.90
C GLU A 982 -54.87 -17.51 -0.95
N ALA A 983 -54.71 -18.36 0.06
CA ALA A 983 -55.36 -19.68 0.11
C ALA A 983 -56.89 -19.57 0.30
N ALA A 984 -57.34 -18.69 1.19
CA ALA A 984 -58.76 -18.43 1.43
C ALA A 984 -59.39 -17.69 0.25
N GLN A 985 -58.69 -16.72 -0.35
CA GLN A 985 -59.16 -16.03 -1.54
C GLN A 985 -59.34 -16.99 -2.71
N ALA A 986 -58.38 -17.88 -2.97
CA ALA A 986 -58.51 -18.91 -4.01
C ALA A 986 -59.68 -19.87 -3.76
N ALA A 987 -59.88 -20.31 -2.51
CA ALA A 987 -60.99 -21.19 -2.13
C ALA A 987 -62.35 -20.51 -2.35
N LEU A 988 -62.51 -19.27 -1.90
CA LEU A 988 -63.77 -18.51 -2.00
C LEU A 988 -64.05 -18.03 -3.44
N GLN A 989 -63.01 -17.67 -4.20
CA GLN A 989 -63.15 -17.28 -5.61
C GLN A 989 -63.60 -18.44 -6.51
N SER A 990 -63.25 -19.68 -6.17
CA SER A 990 -63.67 -20.86 -6.95
C SER A 990 -65.17 -21.21 -6.79
N SER A 991 -65.83 -20.63 -5.78
CA SER A 991 -67.21 -20.97 -5.37
C SER A 991 -68.08 -19.71 -5.20
N VAL A 992 -67.80 -18.65 -5.97
CA VAL A 992 -68.41 -17.31 -5.82
C VAL A 992 -69.94 -17.32 -5.91
N MET A 993 -70.51 -18.16 -6.78
CA MET A 993 -71.97 -18.23 -6.96
C MET A 993 -72.68 -18.90 -5.78
N ASP A 994 -72.03 -19.84 -5.09
CA ASP A 994 -72.59 -20.54 -3.92
C ASP A 994 -72.45 -19.71 -2.65
N VAL A 995 -71.46 -18.81 -2.54
CA VAL A 995 -71.27 -17.94 -1.37
C VAL A 995 -72.26 -16.76 -1.37
N LEU A 996 -72.61 -16.23 -2.55
CA LEU A 996 -73.26 -14.91 -2.68
C LEU A 996 -74.79 -14.93 -2.90
N LEU A 997 -75.41 -16.09 -3.12
CA LEU A 997 -76.86 -16.20 -3.31
C LEU A 997 -77.49 -16.98 -2.14
N PRO A 998 -78.20 -16.33 -1.19
CA PRO A 998 -79.07 -17.01 -0.24
C PRO A 998 -80.37 -17.49 -0.92
N ASP A 999 -81.05 -18.49 -0.34
CA ASP A 999 -82.34 -18.99 -0.84
C ASP A 999 -83.38 -17.87 -1.00
N PRO A 1000 -84.22 -17.88 -2.06
CA PRO A 1000 -85.14 -16.79 -2.38
C PRO A 1000 -86.18 -16.53 -1.27
N LEU A 1001 -86.56 -17.59 -0.54
CA LEU A 1001 -87.47 -17.55 0.60
C LEU A 1001 -86.82 -18.21 1.82
N THR A 1002 -86.97 -17.61 2.99
CA THR A 1002 -86.64 -18.26 4.27
C THR A 1002 -87.91 -18.52 5.05
N PHE A 1003 -88.05 -19.74 5.57
CA PHE A 1003 -89.21 -20.17 6.35
C PHE A 1003 -88.79 -20.30 7.81
N GLY A 1004 -89.56 -19.69 8.71
CA GLY A 1004 -89.45 -19.87 10.15
C GLY A 1004 -90.80 -20.26 10.73
N PHE A 1005 -90.81 -20.90 11.88
CA PHE A 1005 -92.03 -21.12 12.66
C PHE A 1005 -91.88 -20.47 14.02
N ARG A 1006 -92.97 -19.90 14.53
CA ARG A 1006 -93.02 -19.22 15.81
C ARG A 1006 -94.29 -19.63 16.56
N LEU A 1007 -94.18 -19.87 17.86
CA LEU A 1007 -95.37 -20.00 18.72
C LEU A 1007 -95.93 -18.61 19.00
N ARG A 1008 -97.24 -18.44 18.83
CA ARG A 1008 -97.95 -17.19 19.13
C ARG A 1008 -98.37 -17.11 20.61
N ARG A 1009 -97.44 -17.43 21.53
CA ARG A 1009 -97.63 -17.36 22.99
C ARG A 1009 -96.51 -16.55 23.65
N THR A 1010 -96.88 -15.56 24.46
CA THR A 1010 -95.96 -14.82 25.33
C THR A 1010 -95.75 -15.60 26.64
N GLY A 1011 -94.96 -16.67 26.60
CA GLY A 1011 -94.51 -17.40 27.81
C GLY A 1011 -94.37 -18.93 27.66
N GLY A 1012 -93.14 -19.43 27.79
CA GLY A 1012 -92.77 -20.84 28.03
C GLY A 1012 -92.90 -21.81 26.84
N ALA A 1013 -91.80 -22.44 26.41
CA ALA A 1013 -91.69 -23.28 25.21
C ALA A 1013 -92.24 -24.72 25.33
N ALA A 1014 -93.00 -25.06 26.38
CA ALA A 1014 -93.54 -26.40 26.57
C ALA A 1014 -94.95 -26.50 26.00
N ILE A 1015 -95.15 -27.43 25.06
CA ILE A 1015 -96.44 -27.73 24.43
C ILE A 1015 -96.99 -29.01 25.04
N ALA A 1016 -98.25 -29.01 25.50
CA ALA A 1016 -98.91 -30.19 26.03
C ALA A 1016 -99.84 -30.82 24.98
N ALA A 1017 -99.97 -32.15 25.01
CA ALA A 1017 -100.98 -32.86 24.24
C ALA A 1017 -102.39 -32.42 24.68
N SER A 1018 -103.37 -32.45 23.78
CA SER A 1018 -104.76 -31.99 24.02
C SER A 1018 -104.93 -30.48 24.27
N GLU A 1019 -103.95 -29.65 23.91
CA GLU A 1019 -104.07 -28.18 23.86
C GLU A 1019 -104.10 -27.69 22.40
N MET A 1020 -104.88 -26.66 22.09
CA MET A 1020 -104.82 -25.99 20.80
C MET A 1020 -103.62 -25.02 20.78
N VAL A 1021 -102.62 -25.29 19.95
CA VAL A 1021 -101.36 -24.56 19.89
C VAL A 1021 -101.38 -23.57 18.73
N PRO A 1022 -101.41 -22.26 19.00
CA PRO A 1022 -101.35 -21.25 17.94
C PRO A 1022 -99.91 -21.10 17.45
N LEU A 1023 -99.72 -21.36 16.16
CA LEU A 1023 -98.44 -21.32 15.45
C LEU A 1023 -98.53 -20.31 14.31
N GLU A 1024 -97.41 -19.65 14.03
CA GLU A 1024 -97.26 -18.81 12.87
C GLU A 1024 -96.07 -19.32 12.05
N ILE A 1025 -96.29 -19.55 10.76
CA ILE A 1025 -95.19 -19.68 9.82
C ILE A 1025 -94.84 -18.30 9.30
N LEU A 1026 -93.57 -17.97 9.42
CA LEU A 1026 -92.97 -16.74 8.95
C LEU A 1026 -92.28 -17.05 7.64
N VAL A 1027 -92.71 -16.40 6.56
CA VAL A 1027 -92.04 -16.51 5.28
C VAL A 1027 -91.43 -15.16 4.94
N ARG A 1028 -90.09 -15.13 4.89
CA ARG A 1028 -89.33 -13.95 4.54
C ARG A 1028 -88.90 -14.01 3.09
N ASN A 1029 -89.22 -12.96 2.34
CA ASN A 1029 -88.72 -12.77 0.99
C ASN A 1029 -87.32 -12.14 1.07
N ASN A 1030 -86.29 -12.85 0.61
CA ASN A 1030 -84.92 -12.34 0.58
C ASN A 1030 -84.59 -11.62 -0.74
N THR A 1031 -85.60 -11.40 -1.58
CA THR A 1031 -85.47 -10.77 -2.89
C THR A 1031 -86.06 -9.37 -2.89
N LYS A 1032 -85.68 -8.58 -3.90
CA LYS A 1032 -86.18 -7.21 -4.09
C LYS A 1032 -87.50 -7.16 -4.90
N GLU A 1033 -88.07 -8.30 -5.23
CA GLU A 1033 -89.28 -8.43 -6.05
C GLU A 1033 -90.43 -8.97 -5.18
N LEU A 1034 -91.67 -8.61 -5.51
CA LEU A 1034 -92.85 -9.19 -4.85
C LEU A 1034 -92.98 -10.66 -5.26
N ILE A 1035 -93.01 -11.59 -4.31
CA ILE A 1035 -93.19 -13.02 -4.61
C ILE A 1035 -94.64 -13.41 -4.32
N LYS A 1036 -95.33 -13.91 -5.34
CA LYS A 1036 -96.63 -14.59 -5.19
C LYS A 1036 -96.38 -16.10 -5.11
N MET A 1037 -96.88 -16.75 -4.07
CA MET A 1037 -96.63 -18.16 -3.84
C MET A 1037 -97.82 -18.86 -3.18
N ASP A 1038 -97.93 -20.16 -3.43
CA ASP A 1038 -98.83 -21.06 -2.73
C ASP A 1038 -98.07 -21.83 -1.67
N LEU A 1039 -98.34 -21.48 -0.41
CA LEU A 1039 -97.73 -22.11 0.76
C LEU A 1039 -98.54 -23.33 1.21
N THR A 1040 -97.81 -24.40 1.53
CA THR A 1040 -98.32 -25.64 2.10
C THR A 1040 -97.51 -25.99 3.34
N ILE A 1041 -98.19 -26.30 4.43
CA ILE A 1041 -97.62 -26.65 5.72
C ILE A 1041 -97.96 -28.11 5.99
N SER A 1042 -96.95 -28.94 6.13
CA SER A 1042 -97.13 -30.35 6.47
C SER A 1042 -96.63 -30.62 7.89
N CYS A 1043 -97.36 -31.45 8.64
CA CYS A 1043 -96.97 -31.92 9.96
C CYS A 1043 -96.70 -33.43 9.89
N ARG A 1044 -95.49 -33.84 10.26
CA ARG A 1044 -95.05 -35.24 10.21
C ARG A 1044 -94.63 -35.75 11.59
N ASP A 1045 -94.81 -37.03 11.85
CA ASP A 1045 -94.36 -37.68 13.07
C ASP A 1045 -92.85 -38.02 13.01
N VAL A 1046 -92.31 -38.63 14.06
CA VAL A 1046 -90.92 -39.11 14.11
C VAL A 1046 -90.62 -40.16 13.03
N ALA A 1047 -91.63 -40.89 12.54
CA ALA A 1047 -91.49 -41.86 11.45
C ALA A 1047 -91.57 -41.21 10.05
N GLY A 1048 -91.90 -39.92 9.96
CA GLY A 1048 -92.01 -39.16 8.71
C GLY A 1048 -93.39 -39.25 8.02
N ASN A 1049 -94.39 -39.85 8.67
CA ASN A 1049 -95.75 -40.00 8.16
C ASN A 1049 -96.55 -38.71 8.33
N ASN A 1050 -97.44 -38.40 7.38
CA ASN A 1050 -98.32 -37.23 7.49
C ASN A 1050 -99.32 -37.44 8.64
N CYS A 1051 -99.38 -36.47 9.56
CA CYS A 1051 -100.19 -36.55 10.78
C CYS A 1051 -101.58 -35.93 10.64
N VAL A 1052 -101.83 -35.26 9.52
CA VAL A 1052 -102.96 -34.35 9.29
C VAL A 1052 -104.01 -34.97 8.34
N ASP A 1053 -103.58 -35.73 7.33
CA ASP A 1053 -104.46 -36.31 6.30
C ASP A 1053 -104.58 -37.85 6.39
N GLY A 1054 -105.81 -38.38 6.34
CA GLY A 1054 -106.13 -39.82 6.29
C GLY A 1054 -106.94 -40.36 7.48
N ASP A 1055 -107.37 -41.64 7.42
CA ASP A 1055 -108.22 -42.29 8.45
C ASP A 1055 -107.54 -42.42 9.85
N ASN A 1056 -106.22 -42.18 9.94
CA ASN A 1056 -105.41 -42.28 11.16
C ASN A 1056 -104.75 -40.94 11.56
N ALA A 1057 -105.42 -39.80 11.35
CA ALA A 1057 -104.90 -38.49 11.73
C ALA A 1057 -104.67 -38.39 13.26
N THR A 1058 -103.46 -37.99 13.68
CA THR A 1058 -103.08 -37.82 15.10
C THR A 1058 -102.98 -36.36 15.53
N VAL A 1059 -103.13 -35.43 14.58
CA VAL A 1059 -103.12 -33.99 14.79
C VAL A 1059 -104.33 -33.39 14.07
N LEU A 1060 -105.19 -32.71 14.83
CA LEU A 1060 -106.26 -31.88 14.30
C LEU A 1060 -105.76 -30.46 14.11
N TRP A 1061 -106.36 -29.68 13.21
CA TRP A 1061 -105.95 -28.30 12.97
C TRP A 1061 -107.14 -27.36 12.83
N ALA A 1062 -106.89 -26.09 13.11
CA ALA A 1062 -107.80 -24.99 12.85
C ALA A 1062 -107.07 -23.93 11.99
N GLY A 1063 -107.67 -23.58 10.85
CA GLY A 1063 -107.08 -22.70 9.84
C GLY A 1063 -106.79 -23.43 8.52
N VAL A 1064 -106.11 -22.74 7.59
CA VAL A 1064 -105.73 -23.29 6.28
C VAL A 1064 -104.27 -23.72 6.31
N LEU A 1065 -103.99 -24.98 5.95
CA LEU A 1065 -102.64 -25.57 5.93
C LEU A 1065 -102.11 -25.84 4.52
N SER A 1066 -102.95 -25.92 3.48
CA SER A 1066 -102.54 -26.19 2.10
C SER A 1066 -103.15 -25.17 1.13
N ALA A 1067 -102.48 -24.94 0.00
CA ALA A 1067 -102.89 -23.97 -1.03
C ALA A 1067 -103.12 -22.53 -0.48
N ILE A 1068 -102.22 -22.05 0.37
CA ILE A 1068 -102.30 -20.71 0.97
C ILE A 1068 -101.64 -19.71 0.02
N GLY A 1069 -102.42 -18.97 -0.74
CA GLY A 1069 -101.92 -17.88 -1.59
C GLY A 1069 -101.38 -16.72 -0.75
N LEU A 1070 -100.08 -16.45 -0.85
CA LEU A 1070 -99.38 -15.38 -0.14
C LEU A 1070 -98.63 -14.48 -1.13
N GLU A 1071 -98.78 -13.16 -0.93
CA GLU A 1071 -97.93 -12.16 -1.58
C GLU A 1071 -96.93 -11.64 -0.53
N VAL A 1072 -95.64 -11.95 -0.71
CA VAL A 1072 -94.59 -11.55 0.24
C VAL A 1072 -93.81 -10.35 -0.33
N PRO A 1073 -93.90 -9.17 0.29
CA PRO A 1073 -93.23 -7.98 -0.20
C PRO A 1073 -91.69 -8.12 -0.20
N PRO A 1074 -90.99 -7.34 -1.04
CA PRO A 1074 -89.54 -7.34 -1.12
C PRO A 1074 -88.86 -7.15 0.24
N LEU A 1075 -87.94 -8.04 0.63
CA LEU A 1075 -87.15 -7.95 1.88
C LEU A 1075 -87.98 -7.92 3.19
N GLU A 1076 -89.27 -8.22 3.10
CA GLU A 1076 -90.19 -8.27 4.24
C GLU A 1076 -90.53 -9.71 4.64
N GLU A 1077 -91.08 -9.86 5.85
CA GLU A 1077 -91.51 -11.13 6.42
C GLU A 1077 -93.03 -11.09 6.58
N THR A 1078 -93.72 -12.06 5.98
CA THR A 1078 -95.16 -12.24 6.16
C THR A 1078 -95.41 -13.45 7.06
N ALA A 1079 -96.37 -13.31 7.96
CA ALA A 1079 -96.74 -14.34 8.91
C ALA A 1079 -98.10 -14.93 8.53
N HIS A 1080 -98.20 -16.26 8.46
CA HIS A 1080 -99.47 -16.97 8.35
C HIS A 1080 -99.74 -17.76 9.64
N GLY A 1081 -100.86 -17.44 10.29
CA GLY A 1081 -101.26 -18.07 11.54
C GLY A 1081 -102.17 -19.28 11.34
N PHE A 1082 -101.87 -20.36 12.03
CA PHE A 1082 -102.66 -21.59 12.09
C PHE A 1082 -102.60 -22.18 13.50
N SER A 1083 -103.52 -23.06 13.87
CA SER A 1083 -103.47 -23.74 15.16
C SER A 1083 -103.48 -25.25 14.99
N LEU A 1084 -102.64 -25.96 15.73
CA LEU A 1084 -102.56 -27.42 15.75
C LEU A 1084 -102.98 -27.96 17.10
N TYR A 1085 -103.75 -29.05 17.11
CA TYR A 1085 -104.22 -29.77 18.28
C TYR A 1085 -103.66 -31.20 18.23
N PHE A 1086 -102.69 -31.48 19.08
CA PHE A 1086 -101.97 -32.75 19.09
C PHE A 1086 -102.67 -33.76 20.01
N MET A 1087 -103.11 -34.91 19.48
CA MET A 1087 -103.81 -35.93 20.27
C MET A 1087 -102.87 -36.85 21.05
N VAL A 1088 -101.60 -36.96 20.63
CA VAL A 1088 -100.60 -37.87 21.19
C VAL A 1088 -99.34 -37.07 21.57
N PRO A 1089 -98.72 -37.32 22.74
CA PRO A 1089 -97.43 -36.73 23.06
C PRO A 1089 -96.31 -37.37 22.23
N GLY A 1090 -95.38 -36.56 21.75
CA GLY A 1090 -94.30 -37.01 20.87
C GLY A 1090 -93.56 -35.85 20.20
N GLU A 1091 -92.58 -36.18 19.38
CA GLU A 1091 -91.88 -35.21 18.54
C GLU A 1091 -92.57 -35.14 17.16
N TYR A 1092 -92.95 -33.93 16.77
CA TYR A 1092 -93.56 -33.63 15.48
C TYR A 1092 -92.67 -32.69 14.69
N THR A 1093 -92.69 -32.81 13.36
CA THR A 1093 -91.90 -31.98 12.45
C THR A 1093 -92.82 -31.22 11.52
N LEU A 1094 -92.77 -29.89 11.59
CA LEU A 1094 -93.45 -28.98 10.68
C LEU A 1094 -92.55 -28.60 9.52
N LEU A 1095 -93.10 -28.65 8.31
CA LEU A 1095 -92.41 -28.30 7.08
C LEU A 1095 -93.29 -27.35 6.26
N GLY A 1096 -92.78 -26.15 6.01
CA GLY A 1096 -93.35 -25.23 5.03
C GLY A 1096 -92.78 -25.52 3.65
N ALA A 1097 -93.63 -25.62 2.64
CA ALA A 1097 -93.26 -25.72 1.24
C ALA A 1097 -94.05 -24.67 0.46
N ALA A 1098 -93.39 -23.89 -0.38
CA ALA A 1098 -94.04 -22.90 -1.23
C ALA A 1098 -93.83 -23.26 -2.71
N VAL A 1099 -94.88 -23.07 -3.50
CA VAL A 1099 -94.85 -23.19 -4.95
C VAL A 1099 -95.03 -21.79 -5.54
N ILE A 1100 -94.08 -21.35 -6.36
CA ILE A 1100 -94.15 -20.03 -7.04
C ILE A 1100 -94.54 -20.30 -8.50
N GLU A 1101 -95.75 -19.91 -8.88
CA GLU A 1101 -96.29 -20.14 -10.23
C GLU A 1101 -95.81 -19.09 -11.24
N GLU A 1102 -95.73 -17.81 -10.86
CA GLU A 1102 -95.21 -16.71 -11.69
C GLU A 1102 -93.79 -16.30 -11.26
N ALA A 1103 -92.77 -17.01 -11.74
CA ALA A 1103 -91.38 -16.72 -11.41
C ALA A 1103 -90.69 -15.86 -12.48
N THR A 1104 -90.04 -14.76 -12.08
CA THR A 1104 -89.15 -13.98 -12.94
C THR A 1104 -87.91 -14.78 -13.33
N ASP A 1105 -87.27 -14.44 -14.45
CA ASP A 1105 -86.01 -15.08 -14.91
C ASP A 1105 -84.93 -15.01 -13.83
N MET A 1106 -84.91 -13.96 -13.01
CA MET A 1106 -84.01 -13.84 -11.85
C MET A 1106 -84.27 -14.89 -10.77
N LEU A 1107 -85.53 -15.21 -10.45
CA LEU A 1107 -85.88 -16.25 -9.49
C LEU A 1107 -85.56 -17.64 -10.03
N ARG A 1108 -85.78 -17.89 -11.34
CA ARG A 1108 -85.44 -19.16 -12.00
C ARG A 1108 -83.94 -19.43 -12.03
N THR A 1109 -83.14 -18.40 -12.35
CA THR A 1109 -81.68 -18.48 -12.33
C THR A 1109 -81.15 -18.79 -10.92
N ARG A 1110 -81.84 -18.29 -9.88
CA ARG A 1110 -81.51 -18.57 -8.46
C ARG A 1110 -81.94 -19.97 -8.01
N ALA A 1111 -83.07 -20.49 -8.51
CA ALA A 1111 -83.60 -21.82 -8.18
C ALA A 1111 -83.01 -22.97 -9.02
N ARG A 1112 -82.13 -22.67 -10.00
CA ARG A 1112 -81.50 -23.63 -10.92
C ARG A 1112 -82.51 -24.45 -11.75
N THR A 1113 -83.63 -23.85 -12.13
CA THR A 1113 -84.66 -24.47 -13.00
C THR A 1113 -84.49 -24.01 -14.45
N GLU A 1114 -84.31 -24.95 -15.39
CA GLU A 1114 -84.00 -24.64 -16.80
C GLU A 1114 -85.23 -24.44 -17.70
N SER A 1115 -86.43 -24.85 -17.29
CA SER A 1115 -87.64 -24.77 -18.12
C SER A 1115 -88.54 -23.57 -17.76
N PRO A 1116 -89.10 -22.84 -18.75
CA PRO A 1116 -89.92 -21.65 -18.53
C PRO A 1116 -91.37 -21.94 -18.10
N GLU A 1117 -91.77 -23.21 -18.03
CA GLU A 1117 -93.14 -23.64 -17.65
C GLU A 1117 -93.19 -24.38 -16.30
N GLU A 1118 -92.04 -24.69 -15.67
CA GLU A 1118 -92.02 -25.33 -14.36
C GLU A 1118 -92.19 -24.32 -13.20
N PRO A 1119 -93.05 -24.62 -12.22
CA PRO A 1119 -93.15 -23.81 -11.00
C PRO A 1119 -91.93 -24.03 -10.10
N ILE A 1120 -91.51 -22.98 -9.39
CA ILE A 1120 -90.36 -23.07 -8.46
C ILE A 1120 -90.85 -23.63 -7.12
N PHE A 1121 -90.28 -24.75 -6.71
CA PHE A 1121 -90.54 -25.37 -5.40
C PHE A 1121 -89.51 -24.91 -4.37
N CYS A 1122 -89.95 -24.15 -3.37
CA CYS A 1122 -89.14 -23.77 -2.21
C CYS A 1122 -89.54 -24.62 -1.00
N ARG A 1123 -88.60 -25.26 -0.32
CA ARG A 1123 -88.87 -26.00 0.92
C ARG A 1123 -88.14 -25.34 2.08
N GLY A 1124 -88.88 -25.10 3.16
CA GLY A 1124 -88.36 -24.60 4.42
C GLY A 1124 -87.65 -25.66 5.23
N SER A 1125 -86.81 -25.21 6.16
CA SER A 1125 -86.17 -26.08 7.14
C SER A 1125 -87.22 -26.75 8.05
N PRO A 1126 -87.05 -28.04 8.41
CA PRO A 1126 -87.93 -28.70 9.36
C PRO A 1126 -87.91 -27.99 10.71
N PHE A 1127 -89.10 -27.74 11.26
CA PHE A 1127 -89.28 -27.17 12.59
C PHE A 1127 -89.84 -28.23 13.54
N HIS A 1128 -89.06 -28.57 14.55
CA HIS A 1128 -89.41 -29.63 15.48
C HIS A 1128 -90.21 -29.10 16.66
N LEU A 1129 -91.36 -29.70 16.92
CA LEU A 1129 -92.23 -29.47 18.06
C LEU A 1129 -92.15 -30.67 18.99
N HIS A 1130 -91.79 -30.44 20.25
CA HIS A 1130 -91.86 -31.48 21.28
C HIS A 1130 -93.15 -31.30 22.08
N VAL A 1131 -94.08 -32.24 21.92
CA VAL A 1131 -95.36 -32.26 22.63
C VAL A 1131 -95.23 -33.18 23.83
N THR A 1132 -95.28 -32.60 25.03
CA THR A 1132 -95.27 -33.31 26.30
C THR A 1132 -96.64 -33.90 26.62
N ALA A 1133 -96.70 -34.99 27.39
CA ALA A 1133 -97.96 -35.52 27.90
C ALA A 1133 -98.62 -34.45 28.78
N ALA A 1134 -99.92 -34.20 28.60
CA ALA A 1134 -100.68 -33.37 29.52
C ALA A 1134 -100.62 -34.02 30.93
N VAL A 1135 -100.31 -33.21 31.94
CA VAL A 1135 -100.42 -33.61 33.35
C VAL A 1135 -101.86 -33.46 33.79
#